data_AF-A0A832N264-F1
#
_entry.id   AF-A0A832N264-F1
#
_cell.length_a   1.000
_cell.length_b   1.000
_cell.length_c   1.000
_cell.angle_alpha   90.00
_cell.angle_beta   90.00
_cell.angle_gamma   90.00
#
_symmetry.space_group_name_H-M   'P 1'
#
loop_
_entity.id
_entity.type
_entity.pdbx_description
1 polymer ?
#
loop_
_entity_poly.entity_id
_entity_poly.type
_entity_poly.pdbx_seq_one_letter_code
_entity_poly.pdbx_strand_id
1 'polypeptide(L)'
;MMLPFANPTLLNGHALPVDNDEPHVQPGSHLRVSHHPLLGLPVAPFVISRAMMESPKQLNKRNEAVFTDRTGVLTPPFVVTPGNPVTARVVLGPLETCIWAQIVAKENHSAGWGGSGRDPDLHPTRGLSQDNKRRGSVVSEKKRLDPRLRTIDPFPKPVLIPEPFPIPTPAPTSGLVCEAFINSALGPASIGRRSSPRYAFSGPGIVEVTITGSGQVFGMEWVEAHDKQPLRFIPYTILNLPHEGGARYVSIENAFRMAVERVEDQAPKRRPLQETIDTPPPEAAPLADINFEKDRVESLGIETPDDLEELINNLAEMPLEQVLNETFFDENGNEVGTSTTARLSRVNQMQLDPGTAAFLGYKLRDRDFTETENRLVFYQINGYFRDFPSNKPLIERSDAEILFDAMLAVVPPENRNWTRGELIERYANDISQIKEAVLHPDATERLEDHAEYFGIGTIAVADRGAPLDKIRPPVITPDSATSPNPRHIGWVPATPPEAIREVRVDVEKTRVAGLLAAGKKTPSVGPITKYKPLNKENSAGFHLPLVLSINTEGEGEDLTYEPGKGFVADRRAGPMDIRYAIAQQDRFGRWSNWTTRVAAAGPRPKPPRPEFQAFYTQPSIADAPTTGGAFFVKVTVPDAEALAPGSHLLDHVELTFKDANGTMHVVHEDEAAKSAFAEDPTVFYLKIDHSGPILNRSEQREMHITGRWVDVAGVKSDKSEKQIVNMVDPRPPTQLSAPISLPDALQYAARPDVTGLSWVEHRWTAQPDQSSFAIFYTDENRLKAHLAEADTGVLDA
;
A
#
# COMPACT_ATOMS: atom_id res chain seq x y z
N MET A 1 7.89 16.14 -42.76
CA MET A 1 9.33 16.42 -42.47
C MET A 1 9.67 15.72 -41.17
N MET A 2 10.86 15.15 -40.98
CA MET A 2 11.16 14.42 -39.74
C MET A 2 11.31 15.41 -38.57
N LEU A 3 10.47 15.30 -37.54
CA LEU A 3 10.62 16.07 -36.30
C LEU A 3 11.83 15.56 -35.50
N PRO A 4 12.50 16.43 -34.74
CA PRO A 4 13.64 16.06 -33.91
C PRO A 4 13.19 15.06 -32.84
N PHE A 5 13.97 14.01 -32.62
CA PHE A 5 13.66 13.07 -31.55
C PHE A 5 13.89 13.74 -30.19
N ALA A 6 12.85 13.75 -29.38
CA ALA A 6 12.91 14.28 -28.03
C ALA A 6 13.56 13.30 -27.06
N ASN A 7 14.01 13.84 -25.93
CA ASN A 7 14.36 13.03 -24.78
C ASN A 7 13.15 12.12 -24.40
N PRO A 8 13.36 10.82 -24.10
CA PRO A 8 12.28 9.91 -23.70
C PRO A 8 11.46 10.36 -22.49
N THR A 9 12.02 11.20 -21.62
CA THR A 9 11.29 11.79 -20.48
C THR A 9 10.29 12.86 -20.95
N LEU A 10 10.51 13.48 -22.11
CA LEU A 10 9.63 14.49 -22.70
C LEU A 10 8.53 13.86 -23.57
N LEU A 11 8.92 13.00 -24.51
CA LEU A 11 8.01 12.22 -25.35
C LEU A 11 8.62 10.85 -25.64
N ASN A 12 7.87 9.78 -25.36
CA ASN A 12 8.30 8.42 -25.64
C ASN A 12 7.23 7.57 -26.31
N GLY A 13 7.72 6.58 -27.06
CA GLY A 13 6.93 5.51 -27.65
C GLY A 13 7.44 4.15 -27.18
N HIS A 14 6.54 3.24 -26.88
CA HIS A 14 6.87 1.86 -26.57
C HIS A 14 5.96 0.94 -27.38
N ALA A 15 6.55 0.03 -28.16
CA ALA A 15 5.80 -0.95 -28.91
C ALA A 15 6.09 -2.37 -28.41
N LEU A 16 5.04 -3.18 -28.31
CA LEU A 16 5.10 -4.56 -27.86
C LEU A 16 4.39 -5.46 -28.88
N PRO A 17 5.10 -6.43 -29.49
CA PRO A 17 4.44 -7.48 -30.24
C PRO A 17 3.75 -8.45 -29.28
N VAL A 18 2.51 -8.80 -29.61
CA VAL A 18 1.68 -9.75 -28.86
C VAL A 18 1.23 -10.85 -29.81
N ASP A 19 1.42 -12.09 -29.37
CA ASP A 19 1.09 -13.31 -30.10
C ASP A 19 -0.34 -13.80 -29.80
N ASN A 20 -0.79 -14.82 -30.52
CA ASN A 20 -2.14 -15.37 -30.40
C ASN A 20 -2.40 -16.04 -29.05
N ASP A 21 -1.36 -16.57 -28.39
CA ASP A 21 -1.43 -17.29 -27.12
C ASP A 21 -1.56 -16.39 -25.88
N GLU A 22 -1.31 -15.09 -26.01
CA GLU A 22 -1.58 -14.11 -24.94
C GLU A 22 -3.08 -14.08 -24.60
N PRO A 23 -3.48 -14.38 -23.35
CA PRO A 23 -4.88 -14.64 -23.03
C PRO A 23 -5.82 -13.43 -23.12
N HIS A 24 -5.31 -12.22 -22.87
CA HIS A 24 -6.15 -11.01 -22.79
C HIS A 24 -5.99 -10.10 -23.99
N VAL A 25 -4.74 -9.85 -24.40
CA VAL A 25 -4.47 -8.84 -25.43
C VAL A 25 -4.65 -9.44 -26.82
N GLN A 26 -5.26 -8.68 -27.73
CA GLN A 26 -5.43 -9.08 -29.11
C GLN A 26 -4.06 -9.24 -29.83
N PRO A 27 -3.90 -10.22 -30.74
CA PRO A 27 -2.66 -10.38 -31.49
C PRO A 27 -2.39 -9.14 -32.35
N GLY A 28 -1.13 -8.71 -32.42
CA GLY A 28 -0.79 -7.46 -33.10
C GLY A 28 0.47 -6.83 -32.56
N SER A 29 0.87 -5.69 -33.11
CA SER A 29 1.86 -4.82 -32.46
C SER A 29 1.10 -3.73 -31.72
N HIS A 30 1.26 -3.66 -30.41
CA HIS A 30 0.63 -2.62 -29.61
C HIS A 30 1.62 -1.49 -29.40
N LEU A 31 1.24 -0.27 -29.76
CA LEU A 31 2.02 0.93 -29.54
C LEU A 31 1.39 1.76 -28.41
N ARG A 32 2.23 2.23 -27.50
CA ARG A 32 1.90 3.17 -26.43
C ARG A 32 2.70 4.45 -26.64
N VAL A 33 2.01 5.59 -26.55
CA VAL A 33 2.64 6.91 -26.50
C VAL A 33 2.51 7.42 -25.07
N SER A 34 3.53 8.10 -24.56
CA SER A 34 3.46 8.85 -23.29
C SER A 34 4.27 10.14 -23.43
N HIS A 35 3.81 11.21 -22.81
CA HIS A 35 4.46 12.51 -22.84
C HIS A 35 4.52 13.11 -21.43
N HIS A 36 5.42 14.08 -21.23
CA HIS A 36 5.58 14.73 -19.92
C HIS A 36 4.32 15.54 -19.56
N PRO A 37 3.77 15.42 -18.33
CA PRO A 37 2.54 16.13 -17.96
C PRO A 37 2.59 17.66 -18.11
N LEU A 38 3.78 18.28 -17.93
CA LEU A 38 3.97 19.72 -18.11
C LEU A 38 3.83 20.20 -19.57
N LEU A 39 3.79 19.29 -20.55
CA LEU A 39 3.45 19.64 -21.94
C LEU A 39 1.95 19.95 -22.13
N GLY A 40 1.11 19.70 -21.13
CA GLY A 40 -0.34 19.80 -21.29
C GLY A 40 -0.92 18.65 -22.14
N LEU A 41 -2.05 18.90 -22.79
CA LEU A 41 -2.57 18.03 -23.84
C LEU A 41 -1.81 18.29 -25.16
N PRO A 42 -1.66 17.29 -26.04
CA PRO A 42 -1.17 17.55 -27.39
C PRO A 42 -2.12 18.52 -28.10
N VAL A 43 -1.59 19.45 -28.90
CA VAL A 43 -2.40 20.45 -29.61
C VAL A 43 -2.93 19.94 -30.95
N ALA A 44 -2.50 18.75 -31.38
CA ALA A 44 -3.02 18.03 -32.55
C ALA A 44 -2.83 16.51 -32.34
N PRO A 45 -3.58 15.64 -33.05
CA PRO A 45 -3.37 14.20 -33.01
C PRO A 45 -1.92 13.80 -33.25
N PHE A 46 -1.44 12.77 -32.54
CA PHE A 46 -0.14 12.18 -32.85
C PHE A 46 -0.15 11.57 -34.24
N VAL A 47 0.88 11.81 -35.05
CA VAL A 47 1.01 11.22 -36.39
C VAL A 47 1.96 10.05 -36.33
N ILE A 48 1.49 8.88 -36.79
CA ILE A 48 2.23 7.63 -36.75
C ILE A 48 2.65 7.25 -38.17
N SER A 49 3.96 7.14 -38.37
CA SER A 49 4.55 6.54 -39.57
C SER A 49 5.19 5.21 -39.23
N ARG A 50 5.12 4.25 -40.15
CA ARG A 50 5.58 2.88 -39.97
C ARG A 50 6.68 2.54 -40.97
N ALA A 51 7.70 1.82 -40.52
CA ALA A 51 8.69 1.16 -41.38
C ALA A 51 8.87 -0.29 -40.94
N MET A 52 9.06 -1.21 -41.90
CA MET A 52 9.26 -2.63 -41.62
C MET A 52 10.66 -3.05 -42.07
N MET A 53 11.29 -3.91 -41.27
CA MET A 53 12.55 -4.56 -41.61
C MET A 53 12.43 -6.07 -41.43
N GLU A 54 12.82 -6.83 -42.45
CA GLU A 54 12.71 -8.30 -42.44
C GLU A 54 13.75 -8.98 -41.55
N SER A 55 14.84 -8.27 -41.22
CA SER A 55 15.87 -8.82 -40.35
C SER A 55 16.61 -7.74 -39.57
N PRO A 56 16.92 -7.99 -38.29
CA PRO A 56 17.78 -7.12 -37.49
C PRO A 56 19.22 -7.05 -37.99
N LYS A 57 19.65 -7.98 -38.85
CA LYS A 57 21.01 -7.98 -39.43
C LYS A 57 21.29 -6.77 -40.32
N GLN A 58 20.24 -6.13 -40.81
CA GLN A 58 20.33 -4.94 -41.66
C GLN A 58 20.39 -3.64 -40.86
N LEU A 59 20.23 -3.70 -39.54
CA LEU A 59 20.30 -2.52 -38.68
C LEU A 59 21.74 -2.06 -38.49
N ASN A 60 21.91 -0.74 -38.44
CA ASN A 60 23.12 -0.13 -37.92
C ASN A 60 23.06 -0.25 -36.40
N LYS A 61 23.90 -1.15 -35.86
CA LYS A 61 23.96 -1.49 -34.44
C LYS A 61 25.28 -1.03 -33.83
N ARG A 62 25.19 -0.63 -32.58
CA ARG A 62 26.29 -0.32 -31.67
C ARG A 62 26.56 -1.51 -30.76
N ASN A 63 27.80 -1.65 -30.29
CA ASN A 63 28.24 -2.82 -29.52
C ASN A 63 28.88 -2.43 -28.16
N GLU A 64 28.89 -1.14 -27.85
CA GLU A 64 29.46 -0.61 -26.62
C GLU A 64 28.54 -0.89 -25.44
N ALA A 65 29.01 -1.74 -24.52
CA ALA A 65 28.34 -2.06 -23.28
C ALA A 65 29.37 -2.33 -22.18
N VAL A 66 29.07 -1.94 -20.95
CA VAL A 66 29.88 -2.28 -19.79
C VAL A 66 29.19 -3.41 -19.04
N PHE A 67 29.87 -4.56 -18.92
CA PHE A 67 29.39 -5.70 -18.17
C PHE A 67 30.00 -5.69 -16.78
N THR A 68 29.19 -5.78 -15.73
CA THR A 68 29.67 -5.85 -14.35
C THR A 68 28.99 -6.97 -13.59
N ASP A 69 29.75 -7.68 -12.76
CA ASP A 69 29.24 -8.62 -11.78
C ASP A 69 29.69 -8.23 -10.37
N ARG A 70 29.55 -9.14 -9.39
CA ARG A 70 29.99 -8.89 -8.00
C ARG A 70 31.51 -8.73 -7.85
N THR A 71 32.30 -9.15 -8.84
CA THR A 71 33.77 -9.15 -8.81
C THR A 71 34.38 -7.97 -9.56
N GLY A 72 33.63 -7.34 -10.47
CA GLY A 72 34.06 -6.13 -11.19
C GLY A 72 33.56 -6.09 -12.63
N VAL A 73 34.31 -5.40 -13.49
CA VAL A 73 34.02 -5.28 -14.92
C VAL A 73 34.46 -6.55 -15.66
N LEU A 74 33.59 -7.08 -16.51
CA LEU A 74 33.83 -8.27 -17.34
C LEU A 74 34.11 -7.87 -18.80
N THR A 75 34.96 -8.64 -19.48
CA THR A 75 35.20 -8.50 -20.93
C THR A 75 34.61 -9.71 -21.67
N PRO A 76 33.69 -9.52 -22.63
CA PRO A 76 33.18 -10.63 -23.43
C PRO A 76 34.29 -11.32 -24.27
N PRO A 77 34.22 -12.65 -24.48
CA PRO A 77 33.20 -13.56 -23.96
C PRO A 77 33.45 -13.97 -22.51
N PHE A 78 32.39 -14.11 -21.71
CA PHE A 78 32.43 -14.62 -20.34
C PHE A 78 31.28 -15.59 -20.05
N VAL A 79 31.38 -16.35 -18.96
CA VAL A 79 30.36 -17.30 -18.52
C VAL A 79 29.56 -16.71 -17.36
N VAL A 80 28.23 -16.73 -17.49
CA VAL A 80 27.30 -16.43 -16.40
C VAL A 80 27.02 -17.72 -15.65
N THR A 81 27.13 -17.69 -14.32
CA THR A 81 26.86 -18.84 -13.46
C THR A 81 25.67 -18.56 -12.54
N PRO A 82 24.90 -19.60 -12.14
CA PRO A 82 23.82 -19.44 -11.19
C PRO A 82 24.33 -18.78 -9.89
N GLY A 83 23.65 -17.72 -9.46
CA GLY A 83 24.00 -16.99 -8.23
C GLY A 83 25.00 -15.84 -8.39
N ASN A 84 25.62 -15.67 -9.57
CA ASN A 84 26.43 -14.49 -9.92
C ASN A 84 25.79 -13.72 -11.11
N PRO A 85 24.75 -12.92 -10.85
CA PRO A 85 24.09 -12.13 -11.88
C PRO A 85 25.04 -11.06 -12.46
N VAL A 86 24.93 -10.83 -13.77
CA VAL A 86 25.72 -9.84 -14.52
C VAL A 86 24.80 -8.73 -15.01
N THR A 87 25.22 -7.47 -14.87
CA THR A 87 24.52 -6.31 -15.43
C THR A 87 25.27 -5.81 -16.65
N ALA A 88 24.58 -5.69 -17.78
CA ALA A 88 25.06 -5.05 -19.00
C ALA A 88 24.48 -3.62 -19.06
N ARG A 89 25.31 -2.59 -18.90
CA ARG A 89 24.91 -1.19 -19.02
C ARG A 89 25.22 -0.67 -20.43
N VAL A 90 24.23 -0.02 -21.04
CA VAL A 90 24.40 0.62 -22.35
C VAL A 90 25.26 1.87 -22.19
N VAL A 91 26.26 2.07 -23.05
CA VAL A 91 27.07 3.29 -23.04
C VAL A 91 26.39 4.33 -23.90
N LEU A 92 25.69 5.28 -23.27
CA LEU A 92 24.96 6.36 -23.93
C LEU A 92 25.71 7.69 -23.80
N GLY A 93 25.86 8.40 -24.91
CA GLY A 93 26.26 9.79 -24.94
C GLY A 93 25.12 10.73 -24.50
N PRO A 94 25.39 12.05 -24.38
CA PRO A 94 24.35 13.03 -24.09
C PRO A 94 23.22 12.96 -25.12
N LEU A 95 21.97 12.86 -24.64
CA LEU A 95 20.74 12.79 -25.47
C LEU A 95 20.57 11.51 -26.30
N GLU A 96 21.52 10.57 -26.25
CA GLU A 96 21.36 9.30 -26.96
C GLU A 96 20.30 8.43 -26.28
N THR A 97 19.51 7.75 -27.11
CA THR A 97 18.42 6.88 -26.64
C THR A 97 18.55 5.51 -27.26
N CYS A 98 18.75 4.48 -26.44
CA CYS A 98 18.67 3.08 -26.88
C CYS A 98 17.21 2.64 -27.01
N ILE A 99 16.78 2.28 -28.22
CA ILE A 99 15.39 1.91 -28.54
C ILE A 99 15.19 0.40 -28.74
N TRP A 100 16.29 -0.33 -28.91
CA TRP A 100 16.33 -1.77 -29.06
C TRP A 100 17.70 -2.30 -28.63
N ALA A 101 17.73 -3.39 -27.87
CA ALA A 101 18.97 -4.01 -27.41
C ALA A 101 18.86 -5.54 -27.42
N GLN A 102 19.96 -6.23 -27.70
CA GLN A 102 20.07 -7.68 -27.69
C GLN A 102 21.33 -8.14 -26.96
N ILE A 103 21.16 -9.10 -26.05
CA ILE A 103 22.28 -9.88 -25.53
C ILE A 103 22.64 -10.99 -26.52
N VAL A 104 23.90 -10.99 -26.97
CA VAL A 104 24.45 -12.05 -27.82
C VAL A 104 25.01 -13.12 -26.90
N ALA A 105 24.28 -14.23 -26.75
CA ALA A 105 24.66 -15.31 -25.85
C ALA A 105 24.32 -16.69 -26.40
N LYS A 106 24.99 -17.71 -25.87
CA LYS A 106 24.68 -19.13 -26.06
C LYS A 106 24.38 -19.76 -24.70
N GLU A 107 23.31 -20.52 -24.61
CA GLU A 107 23.01 -21.30 -23.41
C GLU A 107 23.99 -22.45 -23.27
N ASN A 108 24.44 -22.69 -22.04
CA ASN A 108 25.14 -23.91 -21.71
C ASN A 108 24.07 -24.95 -21.36
N HIS A 109 23.59 -25.71 -22.36
CA HIS A 109 22.83 -26.91 -22.03
C HIS A 109 23.76 -27.84 -21.24
N SER A 110 23.57 -27.93 -19.93
CA SER A 110 24.14 -29.05 -19.19
C SER A 110 23.54 -30.31 -19.78
N ALA A 111 24.35 -31.04 -20.56
CA ALA A 111 24.02 -32.38 -21.00
C ALA A 111 23.54 -33.15 -19.78
N GLY A 112 22.30 -33.64 -19.84
CA GLY A 112 21.74 -34.48 -18.80
C GLY A 112 22.74 -35.58 -18.49
N TRP A 113 23.10 -35.69 -17.22
CA TRP A 113 23.86 -36.81 -16.70
C TRP A 113 23.03 -38.09 -16.91
N GLY A 114 23.29 -38.80 -18.00
CA GLY A 114 22.58 -40.01 -18.37
C GLY A 114 23.03 -40.56 -19.71
N GLY A 115 24.07 -41.41 -19.70
CA GLY A 115 24.42 -42.25 -20.84
C GLY A 115 25.92 -42.30 -21.13
N SER A 116 26.59 -43.29 -20.56
CA SER A 116 27.90 -43.76 -21.03
C SER A 116 27.82 -44.17 -22.50
N GLY A 117 28.60 -43.52 -23.37
CA GLY A 117 28.58 -43.82 -24.79
C GLY A 117 29.73 -43.19 -25.56
N ARG A 118 30.92 -43.76 -25.38
CA ARG A 118 32.08 -43.81 -26.31
C ARG A 118 32.34 -42.60 -27.22
N ASP A 119 33.48 -41.96 -26.95
CA ASP A 119 34.35 -41.29 -27.91
C ASP A 119 34.45 -42.07 -29.24
N PRO A 120 34.60 -41.34 -30.36
CA PRO A 120 35.89 -41.43 -31.03
C PRO A 120 36.46 -40.09 -31.49
N ASP A 121 37.74 -39.91 -31.13
CA ASP A 121 38.84 -39.40 -31.95
C ASP A 121 38.60 -38.17 -32.83
N LEU A 122 39.15 -37.02 -32.43
CA LEU A 122 39.78 -36.10 -33.37
C LEU A 122 41.07 -35.46 -32.80
N HIS A 123 42.13 -35.64 -33.57
CA HIS A 123 43.53 -35.30 -33.33
C HIS A 123 43.84 -33.80 -33.09
N PRO A 124 44.95 -33.49 -32.40
CA PRO A 124 45.40 -32.12 -32.17
C PRO A 124 46.21 -31.60 -33.36
N THR A 125 45.82 -30.46 -33.92
CA THR A 125 46.68 -29.73 -34.86
C THR A 125 47.42 -28.60 -34.15
N ARG A 126 48.73 -28.76 -34.14
CA ARG A 126 49.77 -27.88 -33.60
C ARG A 126 49.98 -26.69 -34.55
N GLY A 127 50.02 -25.46 -34.04
CA GLY A 127 50.30 -24.26 -34.85
C GLY A 127 50.72 -23.04 -34.02
N LEU A 128 52.03 -22.96 -33.72
CA LEU A 128 52.89 -21.77 -33.77
C LEU A 128 52.27 -20.43 -33.29
N SER A 129 52.47 -19.99 -32.05
CA SER A 129 53.62 -19.18 -31.60
C SER A 129 54.19 -18.23 -32.66
N GLN A 130 53.77 -16.97 -32.65
CA GLN A 130 54.64 -15.85 -33.00
C GLN A 130 54.38 -14.65 -32.08
N ASP A 131 55.40 -14.39 -31.27
CA ASP A 131 55.71 -13.12 -30.63
C ASP A 131 55.50 -11.93 -31.55
N ASN A 132 54.86 -10.87 -31.06
CA ASN A 132 55.26 -9.52 -31.41
C ASN A 132 55.05 -8.58 -30.22
N LYS A 133 56.13 -8.48 -29.44
CA LYS A 133 56.40 -7.39 -28.50
C LYS A 133 56.45 -6.07 -29.27
N ARG A 134 55.60 -5.10 -28.91
CA ARG A 134 55.94 -3.69 -29.04
C ARG A 134 55.75 -2.98 -27.71
N ARG A 135 56.89 -2.74 -27.07
CA ARG A 135 57.09 -1.73 -26.03
C ARG A 135 56.92 -0.35 -26.66
N GLY A 136 56.15 0.51 -26.01
CA GLY A 136 56.07 1.94 -26.29
C GLY A 136 55.61 2.66 -25.03
N SER A 137 56.52 2.81 -24.07
CA SER A 137 56.36 3.69 -22.90
C SER A 137 56.65 5.12 -23.35
N VAL A 138 55.67 6.02 -23.23
CA VAL A 138 55.91 7.47 -23.18
C VAL A 138 55.17 8.04 -21.98
N VAL A 139 55.99 8.55 -21.06
CA VAL A 139 55.63 9.45 -19.96
C VAL A 139 55.44 10.85 -20.54
N SER A 140 54.35 11.54 -20.22
CA SER A 140 54.33 13.01 -20.12
C SER A 140 53.25 13.44 -19.12
N GLU A 141 53.70 13.99 -17.99
CA GLU A 141 53.67 15.42 -17.65
C GLU A 141 52.35 15.89 -17.03
N LYS A 142 52.33 15.85 -15.70
CA LYS A 142 51.42 16.62 -14.86
C LYS A 142 51.70 18.12 -15.05
N LYS A 143 50.81 18.83 -15.75
CA LYS A 143 50.70 20.29 -15.61
C LYS A 143 49.64 20.65 -14.57
N ARG A 144 50.10 21.29 -13.49
CA ARG A 144 49.28 22.07 -12.56
C ARG A 144 48.66 23.25 -13.32
N LEU A 145 47.37 23.47 -13.13
CA LEU A 145 46.68 24.70 -13.50
C LEU A 145 46.20 25.42 -12.22
N ASP A 146 46.38 26.74 -12.27
CA ASP A 146 46.23 27.77 -11.24
C ASP A 146 44.76 27.94 -10.76
N PRO A 147 44.46 28.21 -9.48
CA PRO A 147 43.11 28.30 -8.96
C PRO A 147 42.67 29.76 -8.90
N ARG A 148 42.09 30.30 -9.98
CA ARG A 148 41.28 31.54 -9.98
C ARG A 148 40.70 31.78 -11.37
N LEU A 149 39.52 31.22 -11.63
CA LEU A 149 38.51 31.72 -12.58
C LEU A 149 37.23 30.92 -12.26
N ARG A 150 36.27 31.54 -11.56
CA ARG A 150 34.93 30.98 -11.36
C ARG A 150 34.13 31.21 -12.63
N THR A 151 34.19 30.27 -13.56
CA THR A 151 33.14 30.08 -14.56
C THR A 151 32.01 29.32 -13.87
N ILE A 152 30.82 29.87 -13.89
CA ILE A 152 29.59 29.16 -13.53
C ILE A 152 29.40 28.12 -14.63
N ASP A 153 29.63 26.84 -14.33
CA ASP A 153 29.25 25.71 -15.19
C ASP A 153 27.71 25.71 -15.29
N PRO A 154 27.09 25.86 -16.47
CA PRO A 154 25.64 25.83 -16.63
C PRO A 154 25.06 24.40 -16.58
N PHE A 155 25.88 23.39 -16.30
CA PHE A 155 25.44 22.01 -16.13
C PHE A 155 25.83 21.51 -14.75
N PRO A 156 24.88 21.21 -13.85
CA PRO A 156 25.19 20.28 -12.78
C PRO A 156 25.66 18.99 -13.45
N LYS A 157 26.87 18.55 -13.11
CA LYS A 157 27.28 17.17 -13.37
C LYS A 157 26.12 16.28 -12.92
N PRO A 158 25.68 15.26 -13.69
CA PRO A 158 24.73 14.29 -13.19
C PRO A 158 25.40 13.56 -12.02
N VAL A 159 25.22 14.09 -10.82
CA VAL A 159 25.51 13.42 -9.58
C VAL A 159 24.32 12.52 -9.34
N LEU A 160 24.46 11.31 -9.84
CA LEU A 160 24.09 10.05 -9.22
C LEU A 160 24.70 9.00 -10.14
N ILE A 161 25.94 8.60 -9.87
CA ILE A 161 26.32 7.22 -10.16
C ILE A 161 25.53 6.44 -9.11
N PRO A 162 24.43 5.74 -9.45
CA PRO A 162 23.77 4.90 -8.47
C PRO A 162 24.79 3.83 -8.10
N GLU A 163 25.03 3.65 -6.80
CA GLU A 163 25.75 2.47 -6.32
C GLU A 163 25.11 1.21 -6.94
N PRO A 164 25.88 0.14 -7.22
CA PRO A 164 25.33 -1.08 -7.77
C PRO A 164 24.19 -1.58 -6.87
N PHE A 165 22.99 -1.65 -7.43
CA PHE A 165 21.80 -2.14 -6.73
C PHE A 165 22.06 -3.55 -6.16
N PRO A 166 21.54 -3.87 -4.96
CA PRO A 166 21.66 -5.20 -4.40
C PRO A 166 21.04 -6.21 -5.36
N ILE A 167 21.88 -7.05 -5.96
CA ILE A 167 21.44 -7.93 -7.02
C ILE A 167 20.61 -9.06 -6.41
N PRO A 168 19.31 -9.20 -6.75
CA PRO A 168 18.50 -10.31 -6.27
C PRO A 168 19.17 -11.61 -6.70
N THR A 169 19.24 -12.60 -5.82
CA THR A 169 19.78 -13.92 -6.16
C THR A 169 18.61 -14.82 -6.57
N PRO A 170 18.28 -14.98 -7.88
CA PRO A 170 17.22 -15.90 -8.29
C PRO A 170 17.66 -17.35 -8.11
N ALA A 171 16.67 -18.24 -7.97
CA ALA A 171 16.87 -19.69 -8.00
C ALA A 171 17.64 -20.12 -9.27
N PRO A 172 18.48 -21.18 -9.20
CA PRO A 172 19.25 -21.65 -10.35
C PRO A 172 18.29 -22.05 -11.49
N THR A 173 18.41 -21.34 -12.61
CA THR A 173 17.76 -21.68 -13.87
C THR A 173 18.75 -22.42 -14.76
N SER A 174 18.29 -23.43 -15.49
CA SER A 174 19.14 -24.25 -16.37
C SER A 174 19.61 -23.52 -17.63
N GLY A 175 19.00 -22.38 -17.98
CA GLY A 175 19.36 -21.53 -19.11
C GLY A 175 19.58 -20.07 -18.71
N LEU A 176 19.89 -19.21 -19.68
CA LEU A 176 20.04 -17.77 -19.45
C LEU A 176 18.68 -17.08 -19.32
N VAL A 177 18.67 -16.03 -18.52
CA VAL A 177 17.51 -15.18 -18.30
C VAL A 177 17.97 -13.74 -18.36
N CYS A 178 17.40 -12.97 -19.27
CA CYS A 178 17.65 -11.54 -19.42
C CYS A 178 16.42 -10.73 -18.99
N GLU A 179 16.65 -9.61 -18.33
CA GLU A 179 15.62 -8.63 -17.96
C GLU A 179 16.13 -7.23 -18.27
N ALA A 180 15.36 -6.44 -19.02
CA ALA A 180 15.76 -5.11 -19.46
C ALA A 180 15.07 -4.02 -18.64
N PHE A 181 15.79 -2.91 -18.44
CA PHE A 181 15.36 -1.80 -17.60
C PHE A 181 15.49 -0.46 -18.33
N ILE A 182 14.56 0.45 -18.01
CA ILE A 182 14.56 1.86 -18.42
C ILE A 182 14.71 2.74 -17.16
N ASN A 183 15.14 3.98 -17.33
CA ASN A 183 15.08 4.95 -16.23
C ASN A 183 13.63 5.37 -15.97
N SER A 184 13.18 5.30 -14.72
CA SER A 184 11.94 5.91 -14.25
C SER A 184 12.23 6.96 -13.18
N ALA A 185 11.22 7.77 -12.82
CA ALA A 185 11.35 8.78 -11.76
C ALA A 185 11.81 8.21 -10.40
N LEU A 186 11.56 6.93 -10.14
CA LEU A 186 11.97 6.25 -8.90
C LEU A 186 13.23 5.39 -9.06
N GLY A 187 13.85 5.37 -10.25
CA GLY A 187 14.99 4.49 -10.57
C GLY A 187 14.69 3.48 -11.69
N PRO A 188 15.56 2.48 -11.91
CA PRO A 188 15.41 1.52 -13.00
C PRO A 188 14.12 0.70 -12.91
N ALA A 189 13.36 0.67 -14.01
CA ALA A 189 12.08 -0.02 -14.12
C ALA A 189 12.15 -1.14 -15.16
N SER A 190 11.77 -2.36 -14.78
CA SER A 190 11.74 -3.50 -15.70
C SER A 190 10.67 -3.31 -16.78
N ILE A 191 11.07 -3.40 -18.04
CA ILE A 191 10.15 -3.39 -19.20
C ILE A 191 9.75 -4.80 -19.63
N GLY A 192 10.54 -5.81 -19.28
CA GLY A 192 10.31 -7.16 -19.76
C GLY A 192 11.44 -8.12 -19.46
N ARG A 193 11.10 -9.41 -19.53
CA ARG A 193 12.01 -10.53 -19.29
C ARG A 193 11.99 -11.49 -20.48
N ARG A 194 13.14 -12.11 -20.74
CA ARG A 194 13.31 -13.19 -21.71
C ARG A 194 14.05 -14.36 -21.09
N SER A 195 13.50 -15.55 -21.22
CA SER A 195 14.12 -16.80 -20.77
C SER A 195 14.43 -17.77 -21.91
N SER A 196 14.31 -17.32 -23.16
CA SER A 196 14.73 -18.05 -24.35
C SER A 196 15.37 -17.11 -25.36
N PRO A 197 16.30 -17.59 -26.21
CA PRO A 197 16.79 -16.84 -27.36
C PRO A 197 15.63 -16.58 -28.33
N ARG A 198 15.61 -15.45 -29.04
CA ARG A 198 16.58 -14.35 -29.02
C ARG A 198 16.39 -13.44 -27.78
N TYR A 199 17.48 -13.12 -27.08
CA TYR A 199 17.48 -12.25 -25.89
C TYR A 199 17.47 -10.76 -26.28
N ALA A 200 16.42 -10.31 -26.97
CA ALA A 200 16.25 -8.94 -27.41
C ALA A 200 15.06 -8.25 -26.72
N PHE A 201 15.15 -6.93 -26.62
CA PHE A 201 14.18 -6.06 -25.97
C PHE A 201 14.00 -4.78 -26.77
N SER A 202 12.77 -4.27 -26.76
CA SER A 202 12.42 -2.95 -27.26
C SER A 202 11.83 -2.13 -26.13
N GLY A 203 12.17 -0.85 -26.05
CA GLY A 203 11.69 0.03 -25.00
C GLY A 203 12.18 1.46 -25.16
N PRO A 204 11.52 2.43 -24.51
CA PRO A 204 11.90 3.83 -24.61
C PRO A 204 13.11 4.14 -23.72
N GLY A 205 14.32 4.05 -24.27
CA GLY A 205 15.55 4.38 -23.55
C GLY A 205 16.01 3.26 -22.62
N ILE A 206 16.33 2.09 -23.18
CA ILE A 206 16.91 0.96 -22.44
C ILE A 206 18.28 1.37 -21.89
N VAL A 207 18.46 1.29 -20.58
CA VAL A 207 19.71 1.70 -19.90
C VAL A 207 20.54 0.52 -19.42
N GLU A 208 19.89 -0.59 -19.06
CA GLU A 208 20.59 -1.79 -18.61
C GLU A 208 19.80 -3.08 -18.88
N VAL A 209 20.53 -4.19 -18.93
CA VAL A 209 19.99 -5.55 -19.00
C VAL A 209 20.67 -6.40 -17.93
N THR A 210 19.90 -6.96 -17.01
CA THR A 210 20.39 -7.96 -16.05
C THR A 210 20.35 -9.35 -16.67
N ILE A 211 21.43 -10.10 -16.51
CA ILE A 211 21.63 -11.45 -17.05
C ILE A 211 21.85 -12.40 -15.87
N THR A 212 21.01 -13.43 -15.77
CA THR A 212 21.08 -14.45 -14.71
C THR A 212 21.01 -15.86 -15.33
N GLY A 213 21.29 -16.89 -14.53
CA GLY A 213 21.22 -18.29 -14.98
C GLY A 213 22.58 -18.85 -15.41
N SER A 214 22.59 -19.68 -16.45
CA SER A 214 23.81 -20.36 -16.93
C SER A 214 23.97 -20.24 -18.45
N GLY A 215 25.09 -19.67 -18.90
CA GLY A 215 25.43 -19.58 -20.33
C GLY A 215 26.62 -18.69 -20.62
N GLN A 216 27.02 -18.61 -21.88
CA GLN A 216 28.14 -17.81 -22.36
C GLN A 216 27.62 -16.54 -23.07
N VAL A 217 28.07 -15.37 -22.61
CA VAL A 217 27.75 -14.07 -23.22
C VAL A 217 28.93 -13.62 -24.08
N PHE A 218 28.65 -13.22 -25.33
CA PHE A 218 29.62 -12.74 -26.32
C PHE A 218 29.61 -11.22 -26.48
N GLY A 219 28.54 -10.54 -26.02
CA GLY A 219 28.41 -9.10 -26.10
C GLY A 219 26.96 -8.65 -26.06
N MET A 220 26.74 -7.37 -26.31
CA MET A 220 25.43 -6.76 -26.47
C MET A 220 25.45 -5.90 -27.73
N GLU A 221 24.40 -6.01 -28.54
CA GLU A 221 24.17 -5.14 -29.69
C GLU A 221 22.97 -4.25 -29.40
N TRP A 222 22.98 -2.99 -29.81
CA TRP A 222 21.86 -2.08 -29.58
C TRP A 222 21.71 -1.04 -30.69
N VAL A 223 20.53 -0.42 -30.77
CA VAL A 223 20.18 0.62 -31.76
C VAL A 223 19.90 1.92 -31.03
N GLU A 224 20.60 2.98 -31.45
CA GLU A 224 20.34 4.35 -31.01
C GLU A 224 19.26 4.99 -31.90
N ALA A 225 18.42 5.85 -31.32
CA ALA A 225 17.27 6.46 -31.99
C ALA A 225 17.64 7.31 -33.21
N HIS A 226 18.70 8.11 -33.13
CA HIS A 226 19.17 9.04 -34.18
C HIS A 226 20.11 8.40 -35.21
N ASP A 227 20.63 7.20 -34.95
CA ASP A 227 21.44 6.48 -35.93
C ASP A 227 20.66 6.29 -37.23
N LYS A 228 21.30 6.61 -38.37
CA LYS A 228 20.67 6.45 -39.69
C LYS A 228 20.39 4.97 -39.95
N GLN A 229 19.13 4.55 -39.85
CA GLN A 229 18.72 3.19 -40.21
C GLN A 229 18.27 3.14 -41.68
N PRO A 230 18.39 1.98 -42.37
CA PRO A 230 17.86 1.80 -43.72
C PRO A 230 16.32 1.63 -43.72
N LEU A 231 15.61 2.56 -43.07
CA LEU A 231 14.17 2.54 -42.88
C LEU A 231 13.48 3.42 -43.94
N ARG A 232 12.42 2.89 -44.53
CA ARG A 232 11.48 3.66 -45.35
C ARG A 232 10.16 3.81 -44.60
N PHE A 233 9.99 4.94 -43.94
CA PHE A 233 8.74 5.27 -43.26
C PHE A 233 7.65 5.61 -44.26
N ILE A 234 6.47 5.03 -44.03
CA ILE A 234 5.22 5.37 -44.71
C ILE A 234 4.23 5.88 -43.66
N PRO A 235 3.47 6.96 -43.94
CA PRO A 235 2.37 7.37 -43.08
C PRO A 235 1.39 6.20 -42.86
N TYR A 236 0.98 5.99 -41.62
CA TYR A 236 0.17 4.83 -41.23
C TYR A 236 -1.18 5.25 -40.63
N THR A 237 -1.17 5.97 -39.52
CA THR A 237 -2.40 6.37 -38.82
C THR A 237 -2.15 7.56 -37.90
N ILE A 238 -3.18 8.02 -37.20
CA ILE A 238 -3.12 9.06 -36.19
C ILE A 238 -3.70 8.59 -34.86
N LEU A 239 -3.31 9.24 -33.77
CA LEU A 239 -3.92 9.05 -32.46
C LEU A 239 -4.49 10.37 -31.95
N ASN A 240 -5.81 10.48 -31.99
CA ASN A 240 -6.55 11.69 -31.64
C ASN A 240 -7.21 11.60 -30.27
N LEU A 241 -7.48 12.75 -29.65
CA LEU A 241 -8.39 12.85 -28.51
C LEU A 241 -9.84 12.67 -29.00
N PRO A 242 -10.76 12.15 -28.15
CA PRO A 242 -12.18 12.01 -28.47
C PRO A 242 -12.91 13.36 -28.39
N HIS A 243 -12.44 14.36 -29.14
CA HIS A 243 -12.95 15.74 -29.08
C HIS A 243 -12.98 16.38 -30.47
N GLU A 244 -13.93 17.28 -30.73
CA GLU A 244 -14.10 17.98 -32.01
C GLU A 244 -13.09 19.11 -32.26
N GLY A 245 -12.09 19.25 -31.39
CA GLY A 245 -11.17 20.39 -31.40
C GLY A 245 -11.70 21.63 -30.68
N GLY A 246 -10.90 22.68 -30.66
CA GLY A 246 -11.19 23.89 -29.91
C GLY A 246 -10.00 24.83 -29.78
N ALA A 247 -10.05 25.70 -28.78
CA ALA A 247 -9.09 26.80 -28.64
C ALA A 247 -7.63 26.34 -28.47
N ARG A 248 -7.41 25.14 -27.90
CA ARG A 248 -6.08 24.57 -27.66
C ARG A 248 -5.82 23.25 -28.41
N TYR A 249 -6.76 22.79 -29.25
CA TYR A 249 -6.65 21.50 -29.92
C TYR A 249 -7.19 21.53 -31.36
N VAL A 250 -6.32 21.22 -32.32
CA VAL A 250 -6.67 20.92 -33.71
C VAL A 250 -7.18 19.50 -33.77
N SER A 251 -8.37 19.29 -34.32
CA SER A 251 -8.96 17.96 -34.48
C SER A 251 -9.16 17.57 -35.94
N ILE A 252 -9.58 16.34 -36.14
CA ILE A 252 -9.95 15.73 -37.41
C ILE A 252 -11.46 15.48 -37.45
N GLU A 253 -12.01 15.34 -38.65
CA GLU A 253 -13.39 14.90 -38.84
C GLU A 253 -13.60 13.52 -38.20
N ASN A 254 -14.74 13.33 -37.54
CA ASN A 254 -15.10 12.07 -36.88
C ASN A 254 -14.14 11.62 -35.75
N ALA A 255 -13.41 12.55 -35.11
CA ALA A 255 -12.47 12.25 -34.04
C ALA A 255 -13.04 11.30 -32.96
N PHE A 256 -14.24 11.57 -32.47
CA PHE A 256 -14.91 10.73 -31.47
C PHE A 256 -15.16 9.31 -31.99
N ARG A 257 -15.69 9.16 -33.21
CA ARG A 257 -15.93 7.86 -33.85
C ARG A 257 -14.62 7.06 -33.98
N MET A 258 -13.53 7.70 -34.42
CA MET A 258 -12.21 7.05 -34.53
C MET A 258 -11.64 6.63 -33.17
N ALA A 259 -11.90 7.39 -32.10
CA ALA A 259 -11.53 6.98 -30.74
C ALA A 259 -12.29 5.72 -30.30
N VAL A 260 -13.60 5.65 -30.56
CA VAL A 260 -14.43 4.46 -30.27
C VAL A 260 -13.98 3.25 -31.10
N GLU A 261 -13.74 3.42 -32.41
CA GLU A 261 -13.26 2.35 -33.29
C GLU A 261 -11.89 1.79 -32.83
N ARG A 262 -11.02 2.63 -32.25
CA ARG A 262 -9.75 2.18 -31.66
C ARG A 262 -9.94 1.36 -30.39
N VAL A 263 -10.97 1.63 -29.59
CA VAL A 263 -11.35 0.79 -28.44
C VAL A 263 -11.88 -0.55 -28.94
N GLU A 264 -12.79 -0.54 -29.92
CA GLU A 264 -13.35 -1.75 -30.53
C GLU A 264 -12.28 -2.69 -31.07
N ASP A 265 -11.31 -2.12 -31.80
CA ASP A 265 -10.20 -2.90 -32.34
C ASP A 265 -9.40 -3.62 -31.26
N GLN A 266 -9.25 -2.96 -30.12
CA GLN A 266 -8.35 -3.39 -29.07
C GLN A 266 -9.07 -4.08 -27.92
N ALA A 267 -10.37 -4.34 -28.08
CA ALA A 267 -11.18 -5.02 -27.08
C ALA A 267 -10.49 -6.32 -26.64
N PRO A 268 -10.27 -6.52 -25.32
CA PRO A 268 -9.53 -7.67 -24.84
C PRO A 268 -10.29 -8.96 -25.16
N LYS A 269 -9.56 -10.06 -25.38
CA LYS A 269 -10.13 -11.40 -25.62
C LYS A 269 -10.90 -11.92 -24.40
N ARG A 270 -10.50 -11.49 -23.21
CA ARG A 270 -11.03 -11.90 -21.91
C ARG A 270 -11.21 -10.70 -21.00
N ARG A 271 -12.17 -10.79 -20.08
CA ARG A 271 -12.45 -9.73 -19.11
C ARG A 271 -11.20 -9.45 -18.26
N PRO A 272 -10.83 -8.18 -18.04
CA PRO A 272 -9.74 -7.82 -17.13
C PRO A 272 -9.89 -8.50 -15.77
N LEU A 273 -8.79 -8.88 -15.12
CA LEU A 273 -8.86 -9.68 -13.90
C LEU A 273 -9.58 -9.00 -12.73
N GLN A 274 -9.62 -7.67 -12.68
CA GLN A 274 -10.41 -6.94 -11.69
C GLN A 274 -11.93 -7.11 -11.87
N GLU A 275 -12.38 -7.52 -13.06
CA GLU A 275 -13.78 -7.80 -13.40
C GLU A 275 -14.16 -9.28 -13.24
N THR A 276 -13.30 -10.07 -12.58
CA THR A 276 -13.49 -11.51 -12.39
C THR A 276 -13.81 -11.86 -10.94
N ILE A 277 -14.50 -12.98 -10.76
CA ILE A 277 -14.75 -13.57 -9.44
C ILE A 277 -13.81 -14.74 -9.20
N ASP A 278 -13.46 -15.02 -7.95
CA ASP A 278 -12.75 -16.23 -7.53
C ASP A 278 -11.31 -16.42 -8.04
N THR A 279 -10.66 -15.36 -8.51
CA THR A 279 -9.22 -15.33 -8.85
C THR A 279 -8.81 -16.37 -9.92
N PRO A 280 -9.47 -16.42 -11.09
CA PRO A 280 -9.10 -17.34 -12.16
C PRO A 280 -7.72 -16.96 -12.70
N PRO A 281 -6.92 -17.93 -13.18
CA PRO A 281 -5.74 -17.61 -13.97
C PRO A 281 -6.13 -16.84 -15.25
N PRO A 282 -5.22 -16.04 -15.85
CA PRO A 282 -5.54 -15.21 -17.01
C PRO A 282 -6.21 -15.97 -18.17
N GLU A 283 -5.79 -17.22 -18.40
CA GLU A 283 -6.32 -18.10 -19.44
C GLU A 283 -7.77 -18.53 -19.20
N ALA A 284 -8.24 -18.50 -17.95
CA ALA A 284 -9.58 -18.94 -17.54
C ALA A 284 -10.52 -17.77 -17.23
N ALA A 285 -10.07 -16.52 -17.34
CA ALA A 285 -10.94 -15.35 -17.19
C ALA A 285 -12.10 -15.41 -18.21
N PRO A 286 -13.33 -14.97 -17.87
CA PRO A 286 -14.45 -14.98 -18.80
C PRO A 286 -14.12 -14.26 -20.11
N LEU A 287 -14.73 -14.68 -21.22
CA LEU A 287 -14.55 -13.98 -22.48
C LEU A 287 -15.09 -12.55 -22.37
N ALA A 288 -14.40 -11.61 -23.02
CA ALA A 288 -14.86 -10.25 -23.24
C ALA A 288 -15.21 -10.09 -24.72
N ASP A 289 -16.21 -9.27 -24.99
CA ASP A 289 -16.57 -8.86 -26.34
C ASP A 289 -16.41 -7.35 -26.48
N ILE A 290 -16.67 -6.86 -27.69
CA ILE A 290 -16.53 -5.44 -28.04
C ILE A 290 -17.49 -4.57 -27.21
N ASN A 291 -18.71 -5.04 -26.96
CA ASN A 291 -19.71 -4.26 -26.22
C ASN A 291 -19.30 -4.12 -24.75
N PHE A 292 -18.84 -5.22 -24.14
CA PHE A 292 -18.29 -5.18 -22.79
C PHE A 292 -17.18 -4.14 -22.64
N GLU A 293 -16.23 -4.09 -23.58
CA GLU A 293 -15.12 -3.13 -23.49
C GLU A 293 -15.58 -1.68 -23.71
N LYS A 294 -16.53 -1.45 -24.63
CA LYS A 294 -17.15 -0.12 -24.81
C LYS A 294 -17.79 0.37 -23.54
N ASP A 295 -18.70 -0.42 -22.99
CA ASP A 295 -19.46 -0.08 -21.78
C ASP A 295 -18.50 0.18 -20.61
N ARG A 296 -17.42 -0.63 -20.50
CA ARG A 296 -16.37 -0.44 -19.49
C ARG A 296 -15.62 0.86 -19.68
N VAL A 297 -15.13 1.14 -20.89
CA VAL A 297 -14.32 2.33 -21.18
C VAL A 297 -15.15 3.60 -21.04
N GLU A 298 -16.40 3.61 -21.52
CA GLU A 298 -17.35 4.71 -21.33
C GLU A 298 -17.60 4.95 -19.83
N SER A 299 -17.81 3.88 -19.08
CA SER A 299 -18.03 3.97 -17.63
C SER A 299 -16.82 4.49 -16.85
N LEU A 300 -15.59 4.10 -17.24
CA LEU A 300 -14.36 4.59 -16.62
C LEU A 300 -14.00 6.02 -17.05
N GLY A 301 -14.51 6.47 -18.19
CA GLY A 301 -14.24 7.79 -18.77
C GLY A 301 -15.44 8.74 -18.76
N ILE A 302 -16.42 8.53 -17.86
CA ILE A 302 -17.68 9.29 -17.88
C ILE A 302 -17.48 10.81 -17.75
N GLU A 303 -16.50 11.24 -16.94
CA GLU A 303 -16.17 12.65 -16.72
C GLU A 303 -15.22 13.24 -17.77
N THR A 304 -14.68 12.38 -18.65
CA THR A 304 -13.61 12.77 -19.59
C THR A 304 -14.03 13.77 -20.64
N PRO A 305 -15.24 13.68 -21.24
CA PRO A 305 -15.69 14.69 -22.20
C PRO A 305 -15.71 16.10 -21.59
N ASP A 306 -16.23 16.23 -20.36
CA ASP A 306 -16.31 17.52 -19.66
C ASP A 306 -14.91 18.02 -19.25
N ASP A 307 -14.04 17.12 -18.79
CA ASP A 307 -12.65 17.46 -18.49
C ASP A 307 -11.87 17.92 -19.74
N LEU A 308 -12.10 17.28 -20.90
CA LEU A 308 -11.48 17.68 -22.16
C LEU A 308 -12.04 19.01 -22.67
N GLU A 309 -13.34 19.23 -22.59
CA GLU A 309 -13.99 20.49 -23.01
C GLU A 309 -13.40 21.68 -22.23
N GLU A 310 -13.28 21.57 -20.91
CA GLU A 310 -12.67 22.60 -20.07
C GLU A 310 -11.17 22.79 -20.35
N LEU A 311 -10.40 21.71 -20.51
CA LEU A 311 -8.97 21.82 -20.82
C LEU A 311 -8.73 22.45 -22.20
N ILE A 312 -9.59 22.19 -23.18
CA ILE A 312 -9.43 22.61 -24.58
C ILE A 312 -10.01 24.01 -24.83
N ASN A 313 -11.18 24.33 -24.28
CA ASN A 313 -11.93 25.54 -24.63
C ASN A 313 -11.95 26.61 -23.52
N ASN A 314 -11.72 26.26 -22.24
CA ASN A 314 -11.69 27.28 -21.18
C ASN A 314 -10.36 28.04 -21.17
N LEU A 315 -10.39 29.26 -21.70
CA LEU A 315 -9.24 30.17 -21.79
C LEU A 315 -9.03 31.04 -20.53
N ALA A 316 -9.90 30.97 -19.52
CA ALA A 316 -9.77 31.78 -18.30
C ALA A 316 -8.59 31.34 -17.43
N GLU A 317 -8.27 30.05 -17.45
CA GLU A 317 -7.18 29.43 -16.68
C GLU A 317 -6.29 28.56 -17.58
N MET A 318 -5.00 28.48 -17.25
CA MET A 318 -4.06 27.62 -17.97
C MET A 318 -4.34 26.14 -17.66
N PRO A 319 -4.17 25.22 -18.62
CA PRO A 319 -4.45 23.79 -18.39
C PRO A 319 -3.72 23.17 -17.20
N LEU A 320 -2.51 23.66 -16.89
CA LEU A 320 -1.69 23.20 -15.76
C LEU A 320 -2.19 23.71 -14.40
N GLU A 321 -3.03 24.74 -14.38
CA GLU A 321 -3.54 25.42 -13.18
C GLU A 321 -4.99 25.04 -12.87
N GLN A 322 -5.72 24.49 -13.85
CA GLN A 322 -7.11 24.07 -13.67
C GLN A 322 -7.25 22.95 -12.63
N VAL A 323 -8.04 23.21 -11.60
CA VAL A 323 -8.33 22.27 -10.50
C VAL A 323 -9.83 21.99 -10.37
N LEU A 324 -10.15 20.80 -9.88
CA LEU A 324 -11.49 20.37 -9.51
C LEU A 324 -11.55 20.19 -8.00
N ASN A 325 -12.57 20.77 -7.37
CA ASN A 325 -12.85 20.59 -5.95
C ASN A 325 -14.04 19.65 -5.81
N GLU A 326 -13.80 18.48 -5.23
CA GLU A 326 -14.82 17.48 -4.92
C GLU A 326 -15.09 17.48 -3.42
N THR A 327 -16.36 17.58 -3.05
CA THR A 327 -16.79 17.48 -1.65
C THR A 327 -17.20 16.04 -1.33
N PHE A 328 -16.70 15.51 -0.22
CA PHE A 328 -17.07 14.19 0.28
C PHE A 328 -18.12 14.33 1.37
N PHE A 329 -19.10 13.43 1.32
CA PHE A 329 -20.17 13.34 2.30
C PHE A 329 -20.11 11.99 3.02
N ASP A 330 -20.43 11.97 4.32
CA ASP A 330 -20.63 10.73 5.07
C ASP A 330 -21.94 10.03 4.68
N GLU A 331 -22.21 8.88 5.31
CA GLU A 331 -23.43 8.09 5.10
C GLU A 331 -24.71 8.84 5.51
N ASN A 332 -24.59 9.90 6.32
CA ASN A 332 -25.69 10.75 6.75
C ASN A 332 -25.86 11.99 5.86
N GLY A 333 -25.02 12.16 4.83
CA GLY A 333 -25.01 13.31 3.94
C GLY A 333 -24.32 14.55 4.50
N ASN A 334 -23.57 14.44 5.59
CA ASN A 334 -22.77 15.55 6.12
C ASN A 334 -21.45 15.67 5.36
N GLU A 335 -21.04 16.89 5.05
CA GLU A 335 -19.72 17.15 4.46
C GLU A 335 -18.62 16.74 5.45
N VAL A 336 -17.74 15.82 5.03
CA VAL A 336 -16.61 15.33 5.83
C VAL A 336 -15.26 15.83 5.33
N GLY A 337 -15.22 16.47 4.17
CA GLY A 337 -14.01 17.10 3.65
C GLY A 337 -14.07 17.34 2.14
N THR A 338 -12.99 17.90 1.61
CA THR A 338 -12.85 18.22 0.18
C THR A 338 -11.56 17.66 -0.37
N SER A 339 -11.56 17.19 -1.62
CA SER A 339 -10.35 16.92 -2.40
C SER A 339 -10.21 17.94 -3.51
N THR A 340 -9.00 18.46 -3.69
CA THR A 340 -8.63 19.24 -4.86
C THR A 340 -7.76 18.38 -5.78
N THR A 341 -8.17 18.21 -7.03
CA THR A 341 -7.43 17.42 -8.02
C THR A 341 -7.18 18.26 -9.28
N ALA A 342 -5.95 18.23 -9.81
CA ALA A 342 -5.64 18.89 -11.08
C ALA A 342 -6.39 18.19 -12.23
N ARG A 343 -7.16 18.96 -13.02
CA ARG A 343 -8.02 18.44 -14.09
C ARG A 343 -7.21 17.69 -15.16
N LEU A 344 -6.09 18.25 -15.59
CA LEU A 344 -5.17 17.59 -16.51
C LEU A 344 -4.62 16.26 -15.95
N SER A 345 -4.39 16.18 -14.64
CA SER A 345 -3.90 14.95 -14.02
C SER A 345 -4.94 13.82 -14.07
N ARG A 346 -6.24 14.13 -13.94
CA ARG A 346 -7.32 13.13 -14.12
C ARG A 346 -7.29 12.54 -15.53
N VAL A 347 -7.24 13.38 -16.57
CA VAL A 347 -7.15 12.91 -17.96
C VAL A 347 -5.88 12.11 -18.22
N ASN A 348 -4.72 12.55 -17.71
CA ASN A 348 -3.47 11.82 -17.88
C ASN A 348 -3.44 10.48 -17.13
N GLN A 349 -4.08 10.37 -15.96
CA GLN A 349 -4.17 9.11 -15.21
C GLN A 349 -4.97 8.05 -15.94
N MET A 350 -5.98 8.44 -16.73
CA MET A 350 -6.74 7.50 -17.56
C MET A 350 -5.88 6.79 -18.59
N GLN A 351 -4.71 7.31 -18.95
CA GLN A 351 -3.80 6.60 -19.85
C GLN A 351 -3.28 5.29 -19.23
N LEU A 352 -3.39 5.09 -17.91
CA LEU A 352 -2.87 3.88 -17.27
C LEU A 352 -3.65 2.62 -17.68
N ASP A 353 -4.97 2.72 -17.87
CA ASP A 353 -5.78 1.62 -18.39
C ASP A 353 -5.65 1.52 -19.92
N PRO A 354 -5.43 0.31 -20.47
CA PRO A 354 -5.25 0.13 -21.91
C PRO A 354 -6.46 0.56 -22.76
N GLY A 355 -7.68 0.37 -22.27
CA GLY A 355 -8.91 0.68 -23.00
C GLY A 355 -9.16 2.19 -23.06
N THR A 356 -9.09 2.87 -21.91
CA THR A 356 -9.20 4.34 -21.85
C THR A 356 -8.01 5.03 -22.53
N ALA A 357 -6.81 4.45 -22.52
CA ALA A 357 -5.69 4.95 -23.31
C ALA A 357 -5.91 4.81 -24.82
N ALA A 358 -6.57 3.73 -25.27
CA ALA A 358 -6.96 3.60 -26.67
C ALA A 358 -7.97 4.68 -27.04
N PHE A 359 -8.98 4.91 -26.20
CA PHE A 359 -9.95 5.99 -26.38
C PHE A 359 -9.29 7.38 -26.46
N LEU A 360 -8.34 7.68 -25.55
CA LEU A 360 -7.69 8.98 -25.45
C LEU A 360 -6.58 9.26 -26.49
N GLY A 361 -6.26 8.36 -27.41
CA GLY A 361 -5.16 8.65 -28.35
C GLY A 361 -3.76 8.26 -27.86
N TYR A 362 -3.65 7.40 -26.85
CA TYR A 362 -2.36 7.00 -26.26
C TYR A 362 -2.01 5.52 -26.46
N LYS A 363 -2.91 4.75 -27.08
CA LYS A 363 -2.68 3.35 -27.42
C LYS A 363 -3.23 3.01 -28.81
N LEU A 364 -2.46 2.24 -29.56
CA LEU A 364 -2.79 1.73 -30.89
C LEU A 364 -2.47 0.24 -30.98
N ARG A 365 -3.27 -0.48 -31.77
CA ARG A 365 -2.92 -1.82 -32.26
C ARG A 365 -2.70 -1.76 -33.76
N ASP A 366 -1.50 -2.10 -34.19
CA ASP A 366 -1.21 -2.41 -35.58
C ASP A 366 -1.66 -3.85 -35.88
N ARG A 367 -2.73 -3.94 -36.67
CA ARG A 367 -3.36 -5.17 -37.15
C ARG A 367 -2.65 -5.83 -38.32
N ASP A 368 -1.75 -5.13 -39.02
CA ASP A 368 -1.00 -5.69 -40.16
C ASP A 368 0.12 -6.61 -39.67
N PHE A 369 -0.27 -7.51 -38.78
CA PHE A 369 0.46 -8.58 -38.16
C PHE A 369 0.67 -9.69 -39.19
N THR A 370 1.90 -9.84 -39.66
CA THR A 370 2.31 -11.04 -40.39
C THR A 370 3.27 -11.84 -39.53
N GLU A 371 2.97 -13.13 -39.30
CA GLU A 371 3.74 -14.09 -38.49
C GLU A 371 5.10 -14.45 -39.13
N THR A 372 6.02 -13.49 -39.21
CA THR A 372 7.39 -13.76 -39.66
C THR A 372 8.36 -13.50 -38.52
N GLU A 373 9.00 -14.56 -38.02
CA GLU A 373 9.83 -14.64 -36.80
C GLU A 373 11.02 -13.67 -36.72
N ASN A 374 11.35 -12.91 -37.77
CA ASN A 374 12.52 -12.03 -37.80
C ASN A 374 12.21 -10.55 -38.07
N ARG A 375 10.93 -10.18 -38.17
CA ARG A 375 10.54 -8.83 -38.58
C ARG A 375 10.57 -7.85 -37.41
N LEU A 376 11.16 -6.68 -37.64
CA LEU A 376 11.06 -5.53 -36.76
C LEU A 376 10.15 -4.49 -37.40
N VAL A 377 9.27 -3.91 -36.59
CA VAL A 377 8.42 -2.79 -37.01
C VAL A 377 8.82 -1.55 -36.22
N PHE A 378 9.18 -0.49 -36.93
CA PHE A 378 9.52 0.80 -36.38
C PHE A 378 8.32 1.74 -36.54
N TYR A 379 7.94 2.39 -35.45
CA TYR A 379 6.92 3.43 -35.41
C TYR A 379 7.59 4.75 -35.11
N GLN A 380 7.56 5.67 -36.06
CA GLN A 380 7.89 7.06 -35.82
C GLN A 380 6.62 7.79 -35.40
N ILE A 381 6.68 8.46 -34.25
CA ILE A 381 5.56 9.18 -33.65
C ILE A 381 5.91 10.66 -33.61
N ASN A 382 5.12 11.49 -34.26
CA ASN A 382 5.22 12.94 -34.21
C ASN A 382 4.13 13.49 -33.27
N GLY A 383 4.52 14.33 -32.31
CA GLY A 383 3.62 15.05 -31.42
C GLY A 383 3.79 16.56 -31.56
N TYR A 384 2.69 17.29 -31.36
CA TYR A 384 2.64 18.74 -31.43
C TYR A 384 2.13 19.28 -30.11
N PHE A 385 2.78 20.31 -29.59
CA PHE A 385 2.49 20.87 -28.28
C PHE A 385 2.55 22.40 -28.29
N ARG A 386 2.01 23.01 -27.24
CA ARG A 386 2.19 24.41 -26.88
C ARG A 386 3.14 24.48 -25.69
N ASP A 387 4.05 25.44 -25.70
CA ASP A 387 4.87 25.73 -24.54
C ASP A 387 4.05 26.47 -23.47
N PHE A 388 4.20 26.06 -22.22
CA PHE A 388 3.54 26.66 -21.06
C PHE A 388 4.63 27.07 -20.05
N PRO A 389 5.41 28.13 -20.34
CA PRO A 389 6.52 28.52 -19.50
C PRO A 389 6.02 28.89 -18.09
N SER A 390 6.71 28.39 -17.06
CA SER A 390 6.37 28.70 -15.68
C SER A 390 6.58 30.19 -15.40
N ASN A 391 5.53 30.89 -14.95
CA ASN A 391 5.62 32.30 -14.57
C ASN A 391 6.39 32.51 -13.25
N LYS A 392 6.73 31.42 -12.55
CA LYS A 392 7.47 31.46 -11.30
C LYS A 392 8.93 31.87 -11.51
N PRO A 393 9.51 32.70 -10.62
CA PRO A 393 10.95 32.91 -10.55
C PRO A 393 11.71 31.58 -10.45
N LEU A 394 12.92 31.50 -11.02
CA LEU A 394 13.71 30.26 -11.02
C LEU A 394 13.92 29.65 -9.62
N ILE A 395 14.01 30.49 -8.59
CA ILE A 395 14.18 30.06 -7.19
C ILE A 395 12.92 29.42 -6.58
N GLU A 396 11.75 29.66 -7.18
CA GLU A 396 10.46 29.12 -6.77
C GLU A 396 10.02 27.93 -7.65
N ARG A 397 10.79 27.60 -8.70
CA ARG A 397 10.53 26.45 -9.57
C ARG A 397 11.01 25.18 -8.88
N SER A 398 10.22 24.12 -9.04
CA SER A 398 10.60 22.77 -8.67
C SER A 398 11.73 22.25 -9.56
N ASP A 399 12.50 21.27 -9.06
CA ASP A 399 13.54 20.59 -9.84
C ASP A 399 12.97 19.96 -11.13
N ALA A 400 11.71 19.50 -11.08
CA ALA A 400 11.00 18.95 -12.23
C ALA A 400 10.73 20.01 -13.31
N GLU A 401 10.32 21.22 -12.93
CA GLU A 401 10.14 22.35 -13.86
C GLU A 401 11.47 22.75 -14.50
N ILE A 402 12.54 22.85 -13.71
CA ILE A 402 13.87 23.22 -14.21
C ILE A 402 14.40 22.18 -15.20
N LEU A 403 14.27 20.89 -14.87
CA LEU A 403 14.66 19.79 -15.75
C LEU A 403 13.83 19.78 -17.04
N PHE A 404 12.53 20.02 -16.92
CA PHE A 404 11.62 20.14 -18.06
C PHE A 404 12.04 21.26 -19.01
N ASP A 405 12.28 22.46 -18.49
CA ASP A 405 12.74 23.60 -19.29
C ASP A 405 14.06 23.30 -20.01
N ALA A 406 15.00 22.65 -19.32
CA ALA A 406 16.27 22.24 -19.91
C ALA A 406 16.10 21.22 -21.04
N MET A 407 15.18 20.25 -20.89
CA MET A 407 14.86 19.29 -21.95
C MET A 407 14.21 19.97 -23.16
N LEU A 408 13.31 20.94 -22.93
CA LEU A 408 12.64 21.67 -24.00
C LEU A 408 13.59 22.63 -24.73
N ALA A 409 14.57 23.21 -24.03
CA ALA A 409 15.59 24.08 -24.62
C ALA A 409 16.50 23.38 -25.65
N VAL A 410 16.55 22.04 -25.65
CA VAL A 410 17.30 21.24 -26.63
C VAL A 410 16.55 21.11 -27.96
N VAL A 411 15.24 21.37 -27.99
CA VAL A 411 14.44 21.32 -29.22
C VAL A 411 14.92 22.44 -30.17
N PRO A 412 15.32 22.11 -31.42
CA PRO A 412 15.81 23.08 -32.39
C PRO A 412 14.82 24.24 -32.63
N PRO A 413 15.30 25.49 -32.80
CA PRO A 413 14.45 26.65 -33.03
C PRO A 413 13.51 26.52 -34.24
N GLU A 414 13.93 25.83 -35.31
CA GLU A 414 13.10 25.57 -36.49
C GLU A 414 11.91 24.64 -36.21
N ASN A 415 11.94 23.94 -35.08
CA ASN A 415 10.89 23.06 -34.58
C ASN A 415 10.12 23.63 -33.39
N ARG A 416 10.39 24.89 -33.03
CA ARG A 416 9.78 25.61 -31.91
C ARG A 416 9.31 26.99 -32.38
N ASN A 417 8.54 27.66 -31.53
CA ASN A 417 8.05 29.02 -31.74
C ASN A 417 7.23 29.19 -33.04
N TRP A 418 6.50 28.14 -33.41
CA TRP A 418 5.62 28.19 -34.57
C TRP A 418 4.38 29.03 -34.25
N THR A 419 3.97 29.79 -35.25
CA THR A 419 2.65 30.41 -35.29
C THR A 419 1.57 29.34 -35.49
N ARG A 420 0.31 29.71 -35.22
CA ARG A 420 -0.86 28.88 -35.53
C ARG A 420 -0.85 28.38 -36.99
N GLY A 421 -0.56 29.26 -37.95
CA GLY A 421 -0.52 28.92 -39.37
C GLY A 421 0.55 27.88 -39.70
N GLU A 422 1.77 28.04 -39.17
CA GLU A 422 2.88 27.10 -39.38
C GLU A 422 2.60 25.74 -38.75
N LEU A 423 2.01 25.70 -37.54
CA LEU A 423 1.60 24.45 -36.91
C LEU A 423 0.61 23.70 -37.80
N ILE A 424 -0.45 24.37 -38.26
CA ILE A 424 -1.50 23.74 -39.07
C ILE A 424 -0.93 23.28 -40.40
N GLU A 425 -0.13 24.10 -41.08
CA GLU A 425 0.50 23.71 -42.34
C GLU A 425 1.35 22.44 -42.17
N ARG A 426 2.18 22.39 -41.12
CA ARG A 426 3.02 21.22 -40.82
C ARG A 426 2.18 19.98 -40.50
N TYR A 427 1.17 20.12 -39.66
CA TYR A 427 0.28 19.02 -39.30
C TYR A 427 -0.49 18.50 -40.53
N ALA A 428 -1.09 19.39 -41.31
CA ALA A 428 -1.80 19.07 -42.56
C ALA A 428 -0.92 18.30 -43.54
N ASN A 429 0.35 18.74 -43.69
CA ASN A 429 1.32 18.06 -44.53
C ASN A 429 1.62 16.63 -44.03
N ASP A 430 1.78 16.44 -42.72
CA ASP A 430 2.09 15.14 -42.13
C ASP A 430 0.91 14.15 -42.23
N ILE A 431 -0.35 14.63 -42.20
CA ILE A 431 -1.53 13.76 -42.34
C ILE A 431 -2.06 13.62 -43.77
N SER A 432 -1.55 14.39 -44.74
CA SER A 432 -2.03 14.44 -46.13
C SER A 432 -2.11 13.08 -46.86
N GLN A 433 -1.31 12.10 -46.42
CA GLN A 433 -1.27 10.75 -46.99
C GLN A 433 -2.06 9.71 -46.18
N ILE A 434 -2.65 10.11 -45.06
CA ILE A 434 -3.46 9.25 -44.19
C ILE A 434 -4.92 9.46 -44.55
N LYS A 435 -5.48 8.53 -45.32
CA LYS A 435 -6.83 8.63 -45.92
C LYS A 435 -7.95 8.97 -44.93
N GLU A 436 -7.84 8.48 -43.69
CA GLU A 436 -8.85 8.63 -42.64
C GLU A 436 -8.69 9.94 -41.84
N ALA A 437 -7.55 10.62 -41.97
CA ALA A 437 -7.25 11.85 -41.24
C ALA A 437 -7.56 13.07 -42.11
N VAL A 438 -8.81 13.54 -42.04
CA VAL A 438 -9.24 14.80 -42.67
C VAL A 438 -9.32 15.85 -41.58
N LEU A 439 -8.67 17.01 -41.76
CA LEU A 439 -8.77 18.12 -40.82
C LEU A 439 -10.23 18.54 -40.64
N HIS A 440 -10.62 18.82 -39.39
CA HIS A 440 -11.94 19.39 -39.15
C HIS A 440 -12.02 20.77 -39.83
N PRO A 441 -13.11 21.10 -40.56
CA PRO A 441 -13.21 22.34 -41.35
C PRO A 441 -12.91 23.61 -40.55
N ASP A 442 -13.38 23.66 -39.30
CA ASP A 442 -13.20 24.83 -38.43
C ASP A 442 -11.91 24.78 -37.59
N ALA A 443 -11.07 23.74 -37.75
CA ALA A 443 -9.88 23.55 -36.91
C ALA A 443 -8.90 24.72 -37.03
N THR A 444 -8.84 25.34 -38.21
CA THR A 444 -8.03 26.53 -38.48
C THR A 444 -8.53 27.79 -37.79
N GLU A 445 -9.85 27.92 -37.62
CA GLU A 445 -10.47 29.12 -37.05
C GLU A 445 -10.54 29.07 -35.53
N ARG A 446 -10.72 27.86 -34.96
CA ARG A 446 -10.93 27.65 -33.53
C ARG A 446 -9.64 27.72 -32.71
N LEU A 447 -8.51 27.26 -33.25
CA LEU A 447 -7.23 27.28 -32.52
C LEU A 447 -6.79 28.72 -32.21
N GLU A 448 -6.36 28.98 -30.98
CA GLU A 448 -5.89 30.29 -30.54
C GLU A 448 -4.63 30.76 -31.30
N ASP A 449 -4.47 32.07 -31.46
CA ASP A 449 -3.23 32.62 -32.01
C ASP A 449 -2.13 32.62 -30.94
N HIS A 450 -1.14 31.76 -31.13
CA HIS A 450 0.06 31.69 -30.29
C HIS A 450 1.33 31.58 -31.15
N ALA A 451 2.47 32.00 -30.58
CA ALA A 451 3.78 31.95 -31.24
C ALA A 451 4.75 30.97 -30.55
N GLU A 452 4.24 30.08 -29.70
CA GLU A 452 5.04 29.11 -28.93
C GLU A 452 4.56 27.67 -29.17
N TYR A 453 4.05 27.38 -30.37
CA TYR A 453 3.82 25.99 -30.78
C TYR A 453 5.12 25.32 -31.19
N PHE A 454 5.20 24.01 -31.02
CA PHE A 454 6.38 23.24 -31.39
C PHE A 454 6.03 21.78 -31.69
N GLY A 455 6.97 21.09 -32.34
CA GLY A 455 6.82 19.69 -32.71
C GLY A 455 8.04 18.87 -32.33
N ILE A 456 7.79 17.71 -31.74
CA ILE A 456 8.81 16.75 -31.35
C ILE A 456 8.43 15.34 -31.78
N GLY A 457 9.44 14.53 -32.08
CA GLY A 457 9.28 13.14 -32.48
C GLY A 457 9.76 12.16 -31.43
N THR A 458 9.35 10.91 -31.56
CA THR A 458 9.96 9.75 -30.89
C THR A 458 9.86 8.53 -31.79
N ILE A 459 10.55 7.45 -31.43
CA ILE A 459 10.53 6.20 -32.18
C ILE A 459 10.35 5.01 -31.25
N ALA A 460 9.49 4.08 -31.66
CA ALA A 460 9.24 2.82 -30.96
C ALA A 460 9.53 1.64 -31.88
N VAL A 461 9.95 0.52 -31.30
CA VAL A 461 10.29 -0.71 -32.03
C VAL A 461 9.45 -1.85 -31.48
N ALA A 462 8.88 -2.68 -32.35
CA ALA A 462 8.33 -3.97 -32.00
C ALA A 462 9.20 -5.09 -32.61
N ASP A 463 9.89 -5.87 -31.78
CA ASP A 463 10.71 -7.00 -32.22
C ASP A 463 9.94 -8.32 -32.15
N ARG A 464 9.45 -8.79 -33.29
CA ARG A 464 8.66 -10.03 -33.39
C ARG A 464 9.47 -11.29 -33.09
N GLY A 465 10.79 -11.25 -33.26
CA GLY A 465 11.65 -12.41 -33.01
C GLY A 465 11.99 -12.63 -31.54
N ALA A 466 11.50 -11.76 -30.66
CA ALA A 466 11.77 -11.81 -29.23
C ALA A 466 10.53 -11.40 -28.40
N PRO A 467 9.40 -12.13 -28.50
CA PRO A 467 8.22 -11.85 -27.66
C PRO A 467 8.61 -11.97 -26.18
N LEU A 468 8.15 -11.03 -25.35
CA LEU A 468 8.48 -11.06 -23.92
C LEU A 468 7.84 -12.25 -23.21
N ASP A 469 8.50 -12.75 -22.16
CA ASP A 469 7.91 -13.77 -21.28
C ASP A 469 6.60 -13.26 -20.64
N LYS A 470 5.72 -14.21 -20.26
CA LYS A 470 4.50 -13.92 -19.49
C LYS A 470 4.81 -13.06 -18.26
N ILE A 471 3.88 -12.17 -17.92
CA ILE A 471 4.02 -11.31 -16.75
C ILE A 471 4.04 -12.16 -15.49
N ARG A 472 5.04 -11.92 -14.63
CA ARG A 472 5.12 -12.56 -13.34
C ARG A 472 4.10 -11.96 -12.36
N PRO A 473 3.47 -12.78 -11.51
CA PRO A 473 2.66 -12.23 -10.43
C PRO A 473 3.52 -11.31 -9.55
N PRO A 474 2.91 -10.27 -8.95
CA PRO A 474 3.62 -9.48 -7.96
C PRO A 474 3.96 -10.34 -6.74
N VAL A 475 4.87 -9.87 -5.91
CA VAL A 475 5.28 -10.59 -4.69
C VAL A 475 4.60 -9.95 -3.50
N ILE A 476 3.89 -10.75 -2.70
CA ILE A 476 3.46 -10.35 -1.34
C ILE A 476 4.53 -10.89 -0.39
N THR A 477 5.46 -10.02 -0.01
CA THR A 477 6.73 -10.37 0.64
C THR A 477 6.50 -11.21 1.89
N PRO A 478 7.27 -12.29 2.11
CA PRO A 478 7.12 -13.09 3.31
C PRO A 478 7.60 -12.44 4.60
N ASP A 479 6.87 -12.77 5.66
CA ASP A 479 7.12 -12.43 7.06
C ASP A 479 8.62 -12.38 7.38
N SER A 480 9.06 -11.28 7.96
CA SER A 480 10.08 -11.38 9.00
C SER A 480 9.36 -11.67 10.33
N ALA A 481 10.03 -12.29 11.29
CA ALA A 481 9.49 -12.43 12.65
C ALA A 481 9.08 -11.09 13.28
N THR A 482 9.59 -9.97 12.74
CA THR A 482 9.34 -8.60 13.19
C THR A 482 8.27 -7.85 12.39
N SER A 483 7.87 -8.33 11.21
CA SER A 483 6.88 -7.68 10.35
C SER A 483 6.17 -8.73 9.48
N PRO A 484 5.07 -9.33 9.96
CA PRO A 484 4.27 -10.23 9.15
C PRO A 484 3.62 -9.45 8.00
N ASN A 485 3.42 -10.08 6.84
CA ASN A 485 2.73 -9.47 5.71
C ASN A 485 1.76 -10.50 5.11
N PRO A 486 0.49 -10.18 4.85
CA PRO A 486 -0.23 -8.97 5.23
C PRO A 486 -0.32 -8.79 6.74
N ARG A 487 -0.29 -7.53 7.20
CA ARG A 487 -0.37 -7.19 8.63
C ARG A 487 -1.68 -6.52 9.01
N HIS A 488 -2.16 -6.86 10.19
CA HIS A 488 -3.13 -6.06 10.92
C HIS A 488 -2.48 -4.72 11.31
N ILE A 489 -3.12 -3.61 10.94
CA ILE A 489 -2.70 -2.26 11.33
C ILE A 489 -3.43 -1.84 12.61
N GLY A 490 -4.75 -2.06 12.66
CA GLY A 490 -5.57 -1.73 13.81
C GLY A 490 -7.03 -2.09 13.59
N TRP A 491 -7.83 -2.00 14.65
CA TRP A 491 -9.29 -2.12 14.57
C TRP A 491 -9.90 -0.78 14.19
N VAL A 492 -10.83 -0.81 13.24
CA VAL A 492 -11.63 0.35 12.83
C VAL A 492 -12.77 0.51 13.83
N PRO A 493 -13.16 1.75 14.22
CA PRO A 493 -14.31 1.98 15.08
C PRO A 493 -15.57 1.30 14.53
N ALA A 494 -16.10 0.34 15.29
CA ALA A 494 -17.36 -0.36 15.03
C ALA A 494 -17.88 -0.91 16.37
N THR A 495 -19.21 -0.91 16.57
CA THR A 495 -19.83 -1.37 17.81
C THR A 495 -19.79 -2.90 17.91
N PRO A 496 -19.18 -3.49 18.96
CA PRO A 496 -19.20 -4.93 19.17
C PRO A 496 -20.62 -5.53 19.15
N PRO A 497 -20.79 -6.76 18.62
CA PRO A 497 -19.76 -7.72 18.24
C PRO A 497 -19.17 -7.49 16.84
N GLU A 498 -19.65 -6.47 16.11
CA GLU A 498 -19.07 -6.12 14.82
C GLU A 498 -17.60 -5.77 14.99
N ALA A 499 -16.79 -6.23 14.04
CA ALA A 499 -15.38 -6.01 14.09
C ALA A 499 -14.76 -5.95 12.72
N ILE A 500 -14.24 -4.77 12.45
CA ILE A 500 -13.60 -4.43 11.20
C ILE A 500 -12.19 -4.01 11.55
N ARG A 501 -11.22 -4.46 10.77
CA ARG A 501 -9.83 -4.09 10.92
C ARG A 501 -9.28 -3.52 9.63
N GLU A 502 -8.23 -2.74 9.78
CA GLU A 502 -7.36 -2.36 8.69
C GLU A 502 -6.28 -3.42 8.52
N VAL A 503 -6.13 -3.90 7.28
CA VAL A 503 -5.05 -4.80 6.89
C VAL A 503 -4.26 -4.15 5.77
N ARG A 504 -2.93 -4.11 5.94
CA ARG A 504 -1.99 -3.66 4.91
C ARG A 504 -1.33 -4.86 4.26
N VAL A 505 -1.34 -4.88 2.93
CA VAL A 505 -0.68 -5.88 2.08
C VAL A 505 0.46 -5.19 1.34
N ASP A 506 1.70 -5.42 1.76
CA ASP A 506 2.88 -4.91 1.06
C ASP A 506 3.12 -5.74 -0.21
N VAL A 507 3.37 -5.06 -1.33
CA VAL A 507 3.49 -5.63 -2.67
C VAL A 507 4.81 -5.18 -3.30
N GLU A 508 5.54 -6.11 -3.87
CA GLU A 508 6.83 -5.88 -4.53
C GLU A 508 6.88 -6.49 -5.93
N LYS A 509 7.91 -6.10 -6.69
CA LYS A 509 8.16 -6.58 -8.07
C LYS A 509 6.95 -6.34 -8.99
N THR A 510 6.20 -5.28 -8.71
CA THR A 510 5.20 -4.79 -9.65
C THR A 510 5.90 -4.07 -10.79
N ARG A 511 5.31 -4.09 -11.98
CA ARG A 511 5.78 -3.28 -13.10
C ARG A 511 5.42 -1.82 -12.85
N VAL A 512 6.33 -0.93 -13.22
CA VAL A 512 6.08 0.51 -13.09
C VAL A 512 4.87 0.89 -13.92
N ALA A 513 3.93 1.59 -13.28
CA ALA A 513 2.65 1.99 -13.86
C ALA A 513 1.84 0.81 -14.43
N GLY A 514 1.95 -0.37 -13.79
CA GLY A 514 1.00 -1.46 -13.97
C GLY A 514 -0.26 -1.26 -13.13
N LEU A 515 -1.40 -1.70 -13.66
CA LEU A 515 -2.65 -1.73 -12.91
C LEU A 515 -2.69 -2.98 -12.02
N LEU A 516 -3.45 -2.93 -10.94
CA LEU A 516 -3.68 -4.04 -10.03
C LEU A 516 -5.14 -4.48 -10.05
N ALA A 517 -5.32 -5.80 -10.07
CA ALA A 517 -6.53 -6.46 -9.62
C ALA A 517 -6.27 -7.01 -8.22
N ALA A 518 -7.11 -6.64 -7.26
CA ALA A 518 -6.97 -7.07 -5.89
C ALA A 518 -8.31 -7.58 -5.36
N GLY A 519 -8.28 -8.66 -4.58
CA GLY A 519 -9.47 -9.25 -3.98
C GLY A 519 -9.14 -10.02 -2.72
N LYS A 520 -10.18 -10.36 -1.96
CA LYS A 520 -10.08 -11.12 -0.72
C LYS A 520 -11.10 -12.25 -0.65
N LYS A 521 -10.74 -13.31 0.06
CA LYS A 521 -11.61 -14.42 0.44
C LYS A 521 -11.72 -14.51 1.96
N THR A 522 -12.96 -14.53 2.47
CA THR A 522 -13.25 -14.56 3.92
C THR A 522 -14.35 -15.59 4.25
N PRO A 523 -14.14 -16.53 5.20
CA PRO A 523 -12.85 -16.88 5.81
C PRO A 523 -11.85 -17.41 4.76
N SER A 524 -10.57 -17.53 5.12
CA SER A 524 -9.53 -17.86 4.13
C SER A 524 -9.70 -19.24 3.48
N VAL A 525 -10.38 -20.17 4.17
CA VAL A 525 -10.73 -21.53 3.73
C VAL A 525 -12.11 -21.90 4.29
N GLY A 526 -12.94 -22.59 3.50
CA GLY A 526 -14.19 -23.18 3.95
C GLY A 526 -15.30 -23.18 2.88
N PRO A 527 -16.40 -23.92 3.12
CA PRO A 527 -17.53 -23.98 2.17
C PRO A 527 -18.35 -22.69 2.07
N ILE A 528 -18.20 -21.77 3.04
CA ILE A 528 -18.92 -20.49 3.12
C ILE A 528 -18.02 -19.30 2.69
N THR A 529 -16.80 -19.57 2.23
CA THR A 529 -15.85 -18.53 1.81
C THR A 529 -16.44 -17.66 0.69
N LYS A 530 -16.55 -16.35 0.95
CA LYS A 530 -17.00 -15.36 -0.04
C LYS A 530 -15.82 -14.59 -0.60
N TYR A 531 -15.74 -14.51 -1.93
CA TYR A 531 -14.83 -13.60 -2.62
C TYR A 531 -15.41 -12.18 -2.62
N LYS A 532 -14.56 -11.18 -2.39
CA LYS A 532 -14.88 -9.76 -2.55
C LYS A 532 -13.73 -9.04 -3.26
N PRO A 533 -14.00 -8.26 -4.33
CA PRO A 533 -12.99 -7.41 -4.93
C PRO A 533 -12.60 -6.27 -3.97
N LEU A 534 -11.35 -5.82 -4.08
CA LEU A 534 -10.85 -4.62 -3.39
C LEU A 534 -10.85 -3.40 -4.30
N ASN A 535 -10.81 -3.60 -5.62
CA ASN A 535 -11.09 -2.55 -6.58
C ASN A 535 -12.49 -1.98 -6.31
N LYS A 536 -12.63 -0.66 -6.27
CA LYS A 536 -13.92 0.00 -6.02
C LYS A 536 -14.80 -0.15 -7.25
N GLU A 537 -16.03 -0.61 -7.05
CA GLU A 537 -17.06 -0.64 -8.10
C GLU A 537 -17.63 0.77 -8.30
N ASN A 538 -17.80 1.18 -9.56
CA ASN A 538 -18.45 2.43 -9.92
C ASN A 538 -19.98 2.25 -10.09
N SER A 539 -20.70 3.34 -10.39
CA SER A 539 -22.16 3.31 -10.50
C SER A 539 -22.71 2.41 -11.62
N ALA A 540 -21.90 2.08 -12.63
CA ALA A 540 -22.28 1.19 -13.72
C ALA A 540 -21.88 -0.28 -13.48
N GLY A 541 -21.27 -0.59 -12.33
CA GLY A 541 -20.89 -1.94 -11.94
C GLY A 541 -19.49 -2.39 -12.42
N PHE A 542 -18.66 -1.47 -12.92
CA PHE A 542 -17.28 -1.76 -13.32
C PHE A 542 -16.29 -1.40 -12.21
N HIS A 543 -15.19 -2.15 -12.13
CA HIS A 543 -14.17 -1.97 -11.10
C HIS A 543 -13.13 -0.94 -11.55
N LEU A 544 -12.94 0.09 -10.73
CA LEU A 544 -11.92 1.09 -10.95
C LEU A 544 -10.50 0.46 -10.90
N PRO A 545 -9.62 0.80 -11.86
CA PRO A 545 -8.23 0.36 -11.82
C PRO A 545 -7.53 0.79 -10.53
N LEU A 546 -6.76 -0.12 -9.94
CA LEU A 546 -5.87 0.21 -8.83
C LEU A 546 -4.46 0.43 -9.35
N VAL A 547 -3.76 1.42 -8.81
CA VAL A 547 -2.36 1.72 -9.13
C VAL A 547 -1.62 1.86 -7.82
N LEU A 548 -0.37 1.41 -7.77
CA LEU A 548 0.47 1.72 -6.61
C LEU A 548 0.83 3.21 -6.63
N SER A 549 0.39 3.93 -5.61
CA SER A 549 0.81 5.31 -5.38
C SER A 549 2.28 5.36 -4.98
N ILE A 550 2.90 6.51 -5.25
CA ILE A 550 4.14 6.90 -4.59
C ILE A 550 3.72 7.38 -3.20
N ASN A 551 4.14 6.69 -2.13
CA ASN A 551 3.83 7.15 -0.77
C ASN A 551 4.60 8.43 -0.49
N THR A 552 4.04 9.61 -0.78
CA THR A 552 4.68 10.88 -0.43
C THR A 552 4.50 11.24 1.05
N GLU A 553 3.66 10.50 1.77
CA GLU A 553 3.34 10.75 3.17
C GLU A 553 4.02 9.70 4.06
N GLY A 554 5.09 10.16 4.72
CA GLY A 554 5.87 9.39 5.67
C GLY A 554 6.89 10.30 6.32
N GLU A 555 6.44 11.33 7.04
CA GLU A 555 7.31 12.03 7.99
C GLU A 555 7.75 11.03 9.07
N GLY A 556 8.92 10.41 8.89
CA GLY A 556 9.63 9.72 9.97
C GLY A 556 10.08 8.27 9.74
N GLU A 557 9.67 7.60 8.66
CA GLU A 557 10.26 6.30 8.28
C GLU A 557 11.10 6.47 7.01
N ASP A 558 12.33 5.96 7.01
CA ASP A 558 13.21 5.82 5.83
C ASP A 558 12.53 4.89 4.80
N LEU A 559 11.51 5.40 4.10
CA LEU A 559 10.91 4.74 2.96
C LEU A 559 11.91 4.86 1.81
N THR A 560 12.74 3.83 1.66
CA THR A 560 13.51 3.62 0.44
C THR A 560 12.53 3.40 -0.71
N TYR A 561 12.26 4.47 -1.47
CA TYR A 561 11.41 4.43 -2.65
C TYR A 561 12.10 3.57 -3.72
N GLU A 562 11.58 2.37 -3.95
CA GLU A 562 12.04 1.51 -5.03
C GLU A 562 10.93 1.32 -6.07
N PRO A 563 11.26 1.37 -7.37
CA PRO A 563 10.31 1.09 -8.43
C PRO A 563 9.65 -0.27 -8.23
N GLY A 564 8.33 -0.30 -8.33
CA GLY A 564 7.58 -1.55 -8.26
C GLY A 564 7.30 -2.06 -6.83
N LYS A 565 7.60 -1.28 -5.79
CA LYS A 565 7.17 -1.53 -4.40
C LYS A 565 6.06 -0.57 -3.98
N GLY A 566 5.12 -1.08 -3.19
CA GLY A 566 4.00 -0.30 -2.63
C GLY A 566 3.13 -1.15 -1.71
N PHE A 567 1.93 -0.67 -1.37
CA PHE A 567 0.98 -1.46 -0.58
C PHE A 567 -0.46 -1.27 -1.03
N VAL A 568 -1.30 -2.24 -0.68
CA VAL A 568 -2.77 -2.16 -0.77
C VAL A 568 -3.32 -2.22 0.66
N ALA A 569 -4.20 -1.29 1.02
CA ALA A 569 -4.85 -1.26 2.33
C ALA A 569 -6.33 -1.65 2.22
N ASP A 570 -6.78 -2.55 3.10
CA ASP A 570 -8.18 -2.97 3.24
C ASP A 570 -8.70 -2.57 4.61
N ARG A 571 -9.49 -1.49 4.67
CA ARG A 571 -10.15 -1.00 5.90
C ARG A 571 -11.51 -1.65 6.17
N ARG A 572 -11.87 -2.67 5.39
CA ARG A 572 -13.14 -3.43 5.49
C ARG A 572 -12.85 -4.91 5.78
N ALA A 573 -11.69 -5.22 6.35
CA ALA A 573 -11.28 -6.59 6.65
C ALA A 573 -12.01 -7.08 7.92
N GLY A 574 -12.60 -8.28 7.87
CA GLY A 574 -13.23 -8.90 9.04
C GLY A 574 -12.22 -9.41 10.08
N PRO A 575 -12.70 -9.95 11.22
CA PRO A 575 -11.84 -10.35 12.33
C PRO A 575 -11.12 -11.68 12.09
N MET A 576 -11.67 -12.52 11.20
CA MET A 576 -11.14 -13.84 10.84
C MET A 576 -9.90 -13.73 9.94
N ASP A 577 -9.33 -14.88 9.62
CA ASP A 577 -8.29 -15.02 8.60
C ASP A 577 -8.83 -14.65 7.20
N ILE A 578 -7.99 -13.98 6.41
CA ILE A 578 -8.38 -13.46 5.09
C ILE A 578 -7.31 -13.82 4.09
N ARG A 579 -7.68 -14.48 2.99
CA ARG A 579 -6.77 -14.70 1.87
C ARG A 579 -6.88 -13.54 0.90
N TYR A 580 -5.83 -12.73 0.82
CA TYR A 580 -5.68 -11.72 -0.22
C TYR A 580 -5.12 -12.34 -1.48
N ALA A 581 -5.57 -11.81 -2.62
CA ALA A 581 -5.09 -12.14 -3.93
C ALA A 581 -4.81 -10.86 -4.72
N ILE A 582 -3.65 -10.78 -5.37
CA ILE A 582 -3.26 -9.64 -6.19
C ILE A 582 -2.71 -10.15 -7.52
N ALA A 583 -3.15 -9.54 -8.62
CA ALA A 583 -2.58 -9.71 -9.95
C ALA A 583 -2.23 -8.33 -10.53
N GLN A 584 -1.31 -8.28 -11.48
CA GLN A 584 -0.90 -7.04 -12.13
C GLN A 584 -1.10 -7.09 -13.65
N GLN A 585 -1.41 -5.93 -14.24
CA GLN A 585 -1.51 -5.69 -15.67
C GLN A 585 -0.38 -4.79 -16.13
N ASP A 586 0.19 -5.04 -17.31
CA ASP A 586 1.04 -4.02 -17.96
C ASP A 586 0.22 -3.01 -18.77
N ARG A 587 0.86 -1.92 -19.20
CA ARG A 587 0.23 -0.84 -19.99
C ARG A 587 -0.32 -1.29 -21.36
N PHE A 588 -0.01 -2.51 -21.79
CA PHE A 588 -0.52 -3.09 -23.05
C PHE A 588 -1.75 -3.97 -22.84
N GLY A 589 -2.02 -4.36 -21.60
CA GLY A 589 -3.20 -5.10 -21.19
C GLY A 589 -2.99 -6.57 -20.86
N ARG A 590 -1.73 -7.04 -20.83
CA ARG A 590 -1.41 -8.42 -20.46
C ARG A 590 -1.50 -8.57 -18.95
N TRP A 591 -1.93 -9.72 -18.47
CA TRP A 591 -2.12 -9.99 -17.04
C TRP A 591 -1.15 -11.04 -16.51
N SER A 592 -0.71 -10.85 -15.27
CA SER A 592 -0.04 -11.90 -14.51
C SER A 592 -1.05 -12.89 -13.93
N ASN A 593 -0.56 -14.04 -13.48
CA ASN A 593 -1.30 -14.85 -12.51
C ASN A 593 -1.54 -14.09 -11.21
N TRP A 594 -2.46 -14.60 -10.39
CA TRP A 594 -2.66 -14.13 -9.02
C TRP A 594 -1.54 -14.63 -8.10
N THR A 595 -1.00 -13.75 -7.28
CA THR A 595 -0.31 -14.14 -6.05
C THR A 595 -1.32 -14.11 -4.91
N THR A 596 -1.21 -15.03 -3.95
CA THR A 596 -2.13 -15.09 -2.82
C THR A 596 -1.40 -15.23 -1.51
N ARG A 597 -1.94 -14.61 -0.46
CA ARG A 597 -1.40 -14.75 0.89
C ARG A 597 -2.49 -14.62 1.95
N VAL A 598 -2.34 -15.36 3.04
CA VAL A 598 -3.27 -15.33 4.17
C VAL A 598 -2.80 -14.30 5.19
N ALA A 599 -3.65 -13.33 5.49
CA ALA A 599 -3.54 -12.49 6.67
C ALA A 599 -4.16 -13.24 7.85
N ALA A 600 -3.38 -13.51 8.89
CA ALA A 600 -3.87 -14.11 10.13
C ALA A 600 -4.95 -13.23 10.77
N ALA A 601 -5.80 -13.82 11.61
CA ALA A 601 -6.79 -13.08 12.40
C ALA A 601 -6.12 -12.00 13.26
N GLY A 602 -6.81 -10.88 13.48
CA GLY A 602 -6.27 -9.76 14.26
C GLY A 602 -6.34 -10.09 15.75
N PRO A 603 -5.35 -9.70 16.58
CA PRO A 603 -5.46 -9.85 18.02
C PRO A 603 -6.63 -8.99 18.53
N ARG A 604 -7.61 -9.63 19.17
CA ARG A 604 -8.77 -8.96 19.76
C ARG A 604 -8.33 -8.22 21.03
N PRO A 605 -8.79 -6.98 21.28
CA PRO A 605 -8.55 -6.31 22.56
C PRO A 605 -9.14 -7.13 23.70
N LYS A 606 -8.48 -7.11 24.86
CA LYS A 606 -9.03 -7.70 26.09
C LYS A 606 -10.22 -6.86 26.57
N PRO A 607 -11.14 -7.46 27.35
CA PRO A 607 -12.19 -6.70 28.03
C PRO A 607 -11.60 -5.63 28.96
N PRO A 608 -12.32 -4.53 29.20
CA PRO A 608 -11.89 -3.49 30.12
C PRO A 608 -11.73 -4.03 31.54
N ARG A 609 -10.96 -3.32 32.36
CA ARG A 609 -10.87 -3.63 33.79
C ARG A 609 -12.22 -3.33 34.45
N PRO A 610 -12.79 -4.24 35.28
CA PRO A 610 -14.03 -3.94 35.99
C PRO A 610 -13.79 -2.90 37.08
N GLU A 611 -14.73 -1.97 37.17
CA GLU A 611 -14.83 -1.00 38.25
C GLU A 611 -16.02 -1.39 39.14
N PHE A 612 -15.79 -1.46 40.45
CA PHE A 612 -16.83 -1.84 41.39
C PHE A 612 -16.64 -1.21 42.77
N GLN A 613 -17.74 -1.15 43.51
CA GLN A 613 -17.79 -0.77 44.91
C GLN A 613 -18.32 -1.92 45.74
N ALA A 614 -17.70 -2.18 46.89
CA ALA A 614 -18.09 -3.25 47.79
C ALA A 614 -18.51 -2.68 49.15
N PHE A 615 -19.62 -3.19 49.67
CA PHE A 615 -20.18 -2.81 50.96
C PHE A 615 -20.34 -4.07 51.81
N TYR A 616 -20.14 -3.93 53.12
CA TYR A 616 -20.35 -5.01 54.07
C TYR A 616 -21.43 -4.63 55.08
N THR A 617 -22.41 -5.51 55.24
CA THR A 617 -23.46 -5.41 56.26
C THR A 617 -23.19 -6.47 57.32
N GLN A 618 -22.93 -6.03 58.55
CA GLN A 618 -22.75 -6.94 59.68
C GLN A 618 -24.02 -7.77 59.95
N PRO A 619 -23.90 -9.03 60.40
CA PRO A 619 -25.05 -9.83 60.78
C PRO A 619 -25.69 -9.25 62.06
N SER A 620 -26.89 -9.70 62.43
CA SER A 620 -27.45 -9.37 63.76
C SER A 620 -26.63 -10.06 64.87
N ILE A 621 -26.67 -9.54 66.10
CA ILE A 621 -25.98 -10.17 67.24
C ILE A 621 -26.44 -11.62 67.45
N ALA A 622 -27.72 -11.91 67.20
CA ALA A 622 -28.30 -13.24 67.33
C ALA A 622 -27.79 -14.21 66.25
N ASP A 623 -27.56 -13.73 65.03
CA ASP A 623 -27.22 -14.55 63.86
C ASP A 623 -25.70 -14.69 63.66
N ALA A 624 -24.90 -13.77 64.20
CA ALA A 624 -23.43 -13.78 64.13
C ALA A 624 -22.74 -15.11 64.51
N PRO A 625 -23.26 -15.96 65.43
CA PRO A 625 -22.68 -17.28 65.71
C PRO A 625 -22.84 -18.30 64.59
N THR A 626 -23.83 -18.15 63.72
CA THR A 626 -24.23 -19.16 62.72
C THR A 626 -24.13 -18.66 61.28
N THR A 627 -24.12 -17.34 61.07
CA THR A 627 -24.02 -16.71 59.74
C THR A 627 -23.07 -15.51 59.81
N GLY A 628 -22.14 -15.43 58.86
CA GLY A 628 -21.33 -14.24 58.67
C GLY A 628 -22.14 -13.06 58.12
N GLY A 629 -21.53 -11.87 58.04
CA GLY A 629 -22.18 -10.71 57.41
C GLY A 629 -22.35 -10.87 55.90
N ALA A 630 -23.07 -9.95 55.28
CA ALA A 630 -23.33 -9.97 53.84
C ALA A 630 -22.51 -8.92 53.11
N PHE A 631 -21.83 -9.33 52.05
CA PHE A 631 -21.23 -8.46 51.06
C PHE A 631 -22.25 -8.11 49.99
N PHE A 632 -22.27 -6.84 49.63
CA PHE A 632 -23.02 -6.30 48.52
C PHE A 632 -22.05 -5.58 47.61
N VAL A 633 -21.85 -6.11 46.40
CA VAL A 633 -20.93 -5.53 45.40
C VAL A 633 -21.72 -5.00 44.22
N LYS A 634 -21.47 -3.75 43.85
CA LYS A 634 -21.99 -3.12 42.65
C LYS A 634 -20.87 -2.99 41.62
N VAL A 635 -21.01 -3.67 40.49
CA VAL A 635 -20.05 -3.62 39.38
C VAL A 635 -20.65 -2.84 38.23
N THR A 636 -19.97 -1.82 37.72
CA THR A 636 -20.45 -1.04 36.57
C THR A 636 -20.26 -1.83 35.28
N VAL A 637 -21.28 -1.89 34.43
CA VAL A 637 -21.24 -2.57 33.12
C VAL A 637 -21.10 -1.52 32.03
N PRO A 638 -19.97 -1.49 31.29
CA PRO A 638 -19.81 -0.58 30.16
C PRO A 638 -20.75 -0.96 29.02
N ASP A 639 -21.27 0.05 28.32
CA ASP A 639 -22.03 -0.17 27.08
C ASP A 639 -21.17 -0.77 25.98
N ALA A 640 -21.80 -1.45 25.02
CA ALA A 640 -21.10 -2.03 23.88
C ALA A 640 -20.28 -0.98 23.12
N GLU A 641 -20.79 0.24 22.95
CA GLU A 641 -20.11 1.36 22.27
C GLU A 641 -18.89 1.88 23.04
N ALA A 642 -18.85 1.68 24.37
CA ALA A 642 -17.72 2.06 25.22
C ALA A 642 -16.60 0.99 25.23
N LEU A 643 -16.86 -0.21 24.70
CA LEU A 643 -15.84 -1.23 24.56
C LEU A 643 -14.84 -0.87 23.46
N ALA A 644 -13.61 -1.36 23.58
CA ALA A 644 -12.57 -1.13 22.58
C ALA A 644 -12.99 -1.68 21.19
N PRO A 645 -12.71 -0.97 20.08
CA PRO A 645 -13.04 -1.44 18.74
C PRO A 645 -12.51 -2.84 18.46
N GLY A 646 -13.36 -3.72 17.92
CA GLY A 646 -12.99 -5.10 17.63
C GLY A 646 -12.85 -6.00 18.87
N SER A 647 -13.36 -5.61 20.04
CA SER A 647 -13.50 -6.48 21.20
C SER A 647 -14.69 -7.44 21.06
N HIS A 648 -14.78 -8.43 21.95
CA HIS A 648 -15.97 -9.25 22.11
C HIS A 648 -16.94 -8.62 23.12
N LEU A 649 -18.21 -9.02 23.06
CA LEU A 649 -19.18 -8.66 24.10
C LEU A 649 -18.78 -9.31 25.43
N LEU A 650 -19.08 -8.62 26.52
CA LEU A 650 -18.94 -9.14 27.87
C LEU A 650 -19.91 -10.30 28.09
N ASP A 651 -19.46 -11.34 28.79
CA ASP A 651 -20.27 -12.52 29.13
C ASP A 651 -20.63 -12.48 30.62
N HIS A 652 -19.64 -12.43 31.51
CA HIS A 652 -19.84 -12.38 32.96
C HIS A 652 -18.65 -11.72 33.68
N VAL A 653 -18.86 -11.30 34.93
CA VAL A 653 -17.78 -10.84 35.82
C VAL A 653 -17.42 -11.92 36.83
N GLU A 654 -16.12 -12.15 37.06
CA GLU A 654 -15.61 -12.98 38.16
C GLU A 654 -15.09 -12.08 39.29
N LEU A 655 -15.67 -12.20 40.49
CA LEU A 655 -15.17 -11.56 41.71
C LEU A 655 -14.46 -12.57 42.59
N THR A 656 -13.22 -12.29 42.96
CA THR A 656 -12.45 -13.07 43.93
C THR A 656 -12.44 -12.38 45.28
N PHE A 657 -12.99 -13.05 46.29
CA PHE A 657 -12.96 -12.68 47.71
C PHE A 657 -11.84 -13.44 48.38
N LYS A 658 -10.85 -12.74 48.93
CA LYS A 658 -9.71 -13.32 49.64
C LYS A 658 -9.63 -12.77 51.05
N ASP A 659 -9.77 -13.63 52.05
CA ASP A 659 -9.61 -13.23 53.44
C ASP A 659 -8.12 -13.16 53.85
N ALA A 660 -7.85 -12.53 55.00
CA ALA A 660 -6.49 -12.40 55.56
C ALA A 660 -5.81 -13.77 55.82
N ASN A 661 -6.58 -14.83 56.01
CA ASN A 661 -6.09 -16.19 56.23
C ASN A 661 -5.76 -16.92 54.91
N GLY A 662 -6.01 -16.30 53.76
CA GLY A 662 -5.70 -16.82 52.44
C GLY A 662 -6.82 -17.66 51.80
N THR A 663 -7.98 -17.79 52.45
CA THR A 663 -9.17 -18.45 51.91
C THR A 663 -9.68 -17.64 50.72
N MET A 664 -9.89 -18.28 49.58
CA MET A 664 -10.39 -17.63 48.37
C MET A 664 -11.73 -18.21 47.93
N HIS A 665 -12.69 -17.33 47.65
CA HIS A 665 -13.97 -17.65 47.03
C HIS A 665 -14.10 -16.86 45.73
N VAL A 666 -14.55 -17.52 44.67
CA VAL A 666 -14.84 -16.87 43.38
C VAL A 666 -16.34 -16.91 43.14
N VAL A 667 -16.93 -15.75 42.86
CA VAL A 667 -18.33 -15.57 42.52
C VAL A 667 -18.40 -15.06 41.10
N HIS A 668 -19.38 -15.53 40.33
CA HIS A 668 -19.62 -15.12 38.95
C HIS A 668 -21.02 -14.55 38.84
N GLU A 669 -21.19 -13.50 38.03
CA GLU A 669 -22.49 -12.93 37.71
C GLU A 669 -22.55 -12.59 36.22
N ASP A 670 -23.61 -13.05 35.55
CA ASP A 670 -23.80 -12.90 34.10
C ASP A 670 -24.12 -11.45 33.73
N GLU A 671 -23.55 -10.94 32.63
CA GLU A 671 -23.83 -9.60 32.12
C GLU A 671 -25.33 -9.39 31.84
N ALA A 672 -26.03 -10.45 31.43
CA ALA A 672 -27.46 -10.45 31.19
C ALA A 672 -28.31 -10.12 32.44
N ALA A 673 -27.75 -10.23 33.65
CA ALA A 673 -28.41 -9.88 34.91
C ALA A 673 -28.32 -8.37 35.26
N LYS A 674 -27.74 -7.55 34.37
CA LYS A 674 -27.56 -6.12 34.62
C LYS A 674 -28.87 -5.38 34.82
N SER A 675 -28.83 -4.39 35.71
CA SER A 675 -29.93 -3.47 35.99
C SER A 675 -29.50 -2.04 35.66
N ALA A 676 -30.42 -1.23 35.17
CA ALA A 676 -30.17 0.18 34.94
C ALA A 676 -30.14 0.97 36.27
N PHE A 677 -29.33 2.02 36.36
CA PHE A 677 -29.41 2.95 37.48
C PHE A 677 -30.73 3.71 37.47
N ALA A 678 -31.31 3.93 38.66
CA ALA A 678 -32.57 4.64 38.80
C ALA A 678 -32.46 6.13 38.42
N GLU A 679 -31.28 6.72 38.60
CA GLU A 679 -30.99 8.13 38.32
C GLU A 679 -30.58 8.36 36.86
N ASP A 680 -29.97 7.36 36.22
CA ASP A 680 -29.57 7.38 34.81
C ASP A 680 -29.83 6.01 34.17
N PRO A 681 -30.90 5.87 33.35
CA PRO A 681 -31.25 4.60 32.73
C PRO A 681 -30.27 4.15 31.64
N THR A 682 -29.29 4.98 31.28
CA THR A 682 -28.25 4.65 30.30
C THR A 682 -27.04 3.95 30.92
N VAL A 683 -26.89 4.00 32.24
CA VAL A 683 -25.80 3.32 32.95
C VAL A 683 -26.30 2.01 33.56
N PHE A 684 -25.55 0.93 33.37
CA PHE A 684 -25.90 -0.40 33.87
C PHE A 684 -24.94 -0.86 34.97
N TYR A 685 -25.45 -1.68 35.89
CA TYR A 685 -24.66 -2.34 36.93
C TYR A 685 -25.12 -3.77 37.22
N LEU A 686 -24.19 -4.59 37.70
CA LEU A 686 -24.48 -5.89 38.31
C LEU A 686 -24.51 -5.75 39.82
N LYS A 687 -25.50 -6.39 40.44
CA LYS A 687 -25.63 -6.53 41.88
C LYS A 687 -25.21 -7.95 42.26
N ILE A 688 -24.18 -8.07 43.10
CA ILE A 688 -23.65 -9.36 43.53
C ILE A 688 -23.71 -9.43 45.06
N ASP A 689 -24.47 -10.39 45.57
CA ASP A 689 -24.61 -10.67 46.99
C ASP A 689 -23.75 -11.88 47.37
N HIS A 690 -22.89 -11.76 48.39
CA HIS A 690 -22.03 -12.85 48.85
C HIS A 690 -21.98 -12.93 50.38
N SER A 691 -22.10 -14.13 50.94
CA SER A 691 -21.99 -14.33 52.39
C SER A 691 -20.53 -14.31 52.85
N GLY A 692 -20.23 -13.45 53.82
CA GLY A 692 -18.93 -13.39 54.47
C GLY A 692 -18.70 -14.56 55.44
N PRO A 693 -17.44 -14.76 55.86
CA PRO A 693 -17.09 -15.80 56.81
C PRO A 693 -17.68 -15.53 58.21
N ILE A 694 -17.90 -16.59 58.98
CA ILE A 694 -18.21 -16.47 60.40
C ILE A 694 -16.94 -15.98 61.12
N LEU A 695 -17.07 -14.85 61.80
CA LEU A 695 -16.00 -14.26 62.60
C LEU A 695 -16.06 -14.78 64.03
N ASN A 696 -14.94 -14.74 64.75
CA ASN A 696 -14.93 -14.93 66.20
C ASN A 696 -15.50 -13.69 66.91
N ARG A 697 -15.86 -13.83 68.19
CA ARG A 697 -16.41 -12.70 68.95
C ARG A 697 -15.46 -11.52 68.94
N SER A 698 -15.99 -10.34 68.60
CA SER A 698 -15.23 -9.09 68.50
C SER A 698 -14.04 -9.12 67.51
N GLU A 699 -13.97 -10.12 66.63
CA GLU A 699 -12.93 -10.21 65.61
C GLU A 699 -13.13 -9.12 64.54
N GLN A 700 -12.03 -8.52 64.11
CA GLN A 700 -11.96 -7.69 62.92
C GLN A 700 -11.09 -8.38 61.88
N ARG A 701 -11.57 -8.49 60.65
CA ARG A 701 -10.83 -9.14 59.56
C ARG A 701 -11.03 -8.39 58.25
N GLU A 702 -9.93 -8.21 57.51
CA GLU A 702 -9.98 -7.60 56.18
C GLU A 702 -10.38 -8.64 55.13
N MET A 703 -11.29 -8.23 54.24
CA MET A 703 -11.63 -8.94 53.01
C MET A 703 -11.04 -8.19 51.82
N HIS A 704 -10.28 -8.89 50.99
CA HIS A 704 -9.71 -8.36 49.76
C HIS A 704 -10.54 -8.82 48.56
N ILE A 705 -11.09 -7.88 47.82
CA ILE A 705 -11.94 -8.17 46.66
C ILE A 705 -11.25 -7.68 45.38
N THR A 706 -11.17 -8.53 44.37
CA THR A 706 -10.70 -8.17 43.02
C THR A 706 -11.60 -8.78 41.96
N GLY A 707 -11.83 -8.08 40.85
CA GLY A 707 -12.72 -8.49 39.78
C GLY A 707 -12.01 -8.65 38.43
N ARG A 708 -12.59 -9.47 37.54
CA ARG A 708 -12.25 -9.57 36.11
C ARG A 708 -13.50 -9.72 35.27
N TRP A 709 -13.55 -9.03 34.14
CA TRP A 709 -14.53 -9.33 33.09
C TRP A 709 -14.06 -10.54 32.28
N VAL A 710 -15.00 -11.38 31.86
CA VAL A 710 -14.81 -12.46 30.88
C VAL A 710 -15.71 -12.15 29.70
N ASP A 711 -15.16 -12.19 28.49
CA ASP A 711 -15.97 -12.03 27.28
C ASP A 711 -16.56 -13.35 26.77
N VAL A 712 -17.41 -13.27 25.76
CA VAL A 712 -18.05 -14.45 25.12
C VAL A 712 -17.04 -15.40 24.44
N ALA A 713 -15.77 -15.00 24.30
CA ALA A 713 -14.67 -15.85 23.82
C ALA A 713 -13.84 -16.46 24.98
N GLY A 714 -14.21 -16.21 26.24
CA GLY A 714 -13.53 -16.69 27.43
C GLY A 714 -12.25 -15.91 27.78
N VAL A 715 -11.98 -14.77 27.14
CA VAL A 715 -10.82 -13.93 27.42
C VAL A 715 -11.08 -13.09 28.66
N LYS A 716 -10.12 -13.09 29.59
CA LYS A 716 -10.22 -12.37 30.86
C LYS A 716 -9.55 -10.99 30.77
N SER A 717 -10.19 -9.99 31.36
CA SER A 717 -9.59 -8.67 31.60
C SER A 717 -8.41 -8.73 32.56
N ASP A 718 -7.66 -7.63 32.65
CA ASP A 718 -6.80 -7.40 33.79
C ASP A 718 -7.63 -7.29 35.09
N LYS A 719 -7.00 -7.57 36.24
CA LYS A 719 -7.68 -7.47 37.55
C LYS A 719 -8.06 -6.01 37.83
N SER A 720 -9.22 -5.81 38.45
CA SER A 720 -9.61 -4.54 39.07
C SER A 720 -8.56 -4.04 40.05
N GLU A 721 -8.71 -2.77 40.44
CA GLU A 721 -8.11 -2.32 41.69
C GLU A 721 -8.65 -3.13 42.88
N LYS A 722 -7.78 -3.38 43.86
CA LYS A 722 -8.10 -4.19 45.03
C LYS A 722 -8.95 -3.35 45.99
N GLN A 723 -10.18 -3.78 46.25
CA GLN A 723 -11.02 -3.21 47.30
C GLN A 723 -10.76 -3.94 48.62
N ILE A 724 -10.58 -3.19 49.70
CA ILE A 724 -10.40 -3.72 51.06
C ILE A 724 -11.62 -3.34 51.88
N VAL A 725 -12.33 -4.35 52.38
CA VAL A 725 -13.52 -4.15 53.21
C VAL A 725 -13.27 -4.74 54.59
N ASN A 726 -13.45 -3.92 55.61
CA ASN A 726 -13.27 -4.32 57.00
C ASN A 726 -14.53 -5.00 57.51
N MET A 727 -14.41 -6.26 57.90
CA MET A 727 -15.48 -7.02 58.53
C MET A 727 -15.31 -6.96 60.05
N VAL A 728 -16.41 -6.74 60.76
CA VAL A 728 -16.44 -6.68 62.22
C VAL A 728 -17.52 -7.61 62.75
N ASP A 729 -17.20 -8.37 63.78
CA ASP A 729 -18.18 -9.14 64.54
C ASP A 729 -18.95 -8.23 65.51
N PRO A 730 -20.30 -8.22 65.46
CA PRO A 730 -21.11 -7.32 66.27
C PRO A 730 -21.32 -7.81 67.70
N ARG A 731 -20.90 -9.04 68.04
CA ARG A 731 -21.14 -9.59 69.38
C ARG A 731 -20.24 -8.87 70.37
N PRO A 732 -20.77 -8.50 71.54
CA PRO A 732 -19.93 -7.96 72.59
C PRO A 732 -18.85 -8.98 72.96
N PRO A 733 -17.71 -8.50 73.50
CA PRO A 733 -16.71 -9.39 74.09
C PRO A 733 -17.39 -10.37 75.03
N THR A 734 -16.82 -11.57 75.15
CA THR A 734 -17.34 -12.56 76.09
C THR A 734 -17.45 -11.91 77.48
N GLN A 735 -18.70 -11.72 77.94
CA GLN A 735 -18.95 -11.22 79.28
C GLN A 735 -18.25 -12.17 80.25
N LEU A 736 -17.63 -11.63 81.31
CA LEU A 736 -16.98 -12.41 82.36
C LEU A 736 -17.96 -13.50 82.83
N SER A 737 -17.82 -14.71 82.31
CA SER A 737 -18.72 -15.81 82.61
C SER A 737 -18.39 -16.35 84.00
N ALA A 738 -19.44 -16.77 84.72
CA ALA A 738 -19.40 -17.26 86.09
C ALA A 738 -18.16 -18.15 86.37
N PRO A 739 -17.48 -17.94 87.51
CA PRO A 739 -18.11 -17.70 88.82
C PRO A 739 -18.22 -16.23 89.27
N ILE A 740 -17.84 -15.26 88.44
CA ILE A 740 -17.73 -13.86 88.86
C ILE A 740 -18.84 -13.03 88.20
N SER A 741 -20.05 -13.04 88.78
CA SER A 741 -20.93 -11.88 88.63
C SER A 741 -20.30 -10.75 89.43
N LEU A 742 -19.91 -9.63 88.82
CA LEU A 742 -19.85 -8.37 89.56
C LEU A 742 -21.23 -8.21 90.20
N PRO A 743 -21.38 -8.27 91.53
CA PRO A 743 -22.71 -8.29 92.13
C PRO A 743 -23.44 -7.01 91.76
N ASP A 744 -24.64 -7.13 91.21
CA ASP A 744 -25.50 -5.98 90.86
C ASP A 744 -26.17 -5.40 92.12
N ALA A 745 -25.35 -5.15 93.14
CA ALA A 745 -25.72 -4.69 94.47
C ALA A 745 -24.70 -3.69 94.99
N LEU A 746 -25.17 -2.65 95.68
CA LEU A 746 -24.32 -1.67 96.37
C LEU A 746 -23.40 -2.37 97.37
N GLN A 747 -22.10 -2.28 97.11
CA GLN A 747 -21.08 -2.82 98.01
C GLN A 747 -20.57 -1.71 98.93
N TYR A 748 -20.66 -1.97 100.24
CA TYR A 748 -20.15 -1.08 101.27
C TYR A 748 -18.79 -1.60 101.75
N ALA A 749 -17.75 -0.78 101.57
CA ALA A 749 -16.45 -1.07 102.16
C ALA A 749 -16.48 -0.82 103.68
N ALA A 750 -15.62 -1.51 104.43
CA ALA A 750 -15.40 -1.22 105.85
C ALA A 750 -14.80 0.20 106.03
N ARG A 751 -14.84 0.71 107.27
CA ARG A 751 -14.44 2.08 107.66
C ARG A 751 -13.19 2.57 106.89
N PRO A 752 -13.16 3.84 106.44
CA PRO A 752 -12.01 4.41 105.74
C PRO A 752 -10.71 4.15 106.51
N ASP A 753 -9.63 3.86 105.79
CA ASP A 753 -8.32 3.75 106.41
C ASP A 753 -7.84 5.11 106.95
N VAL A 754 -6.64 5.13 107.55
CA VAL A 754 -6.05 6.35 108.12
C VAL A 754 -5.81 7.48 107.09
N THR A 755 -5.97 7.20 105.80
CA THR A 755 -5.88 8.19 104.71
C THR A 755 -7.25 8.68 104.21
N GLY A 756 -8.34 8.19 104.80
CA GLY A 756 -9.71 8.58 104.44
C GLY A 756 -10.25 7.88 103.19
N LEU A 757 -9.55 6.86 102.67
CA LEU A 757 -9.96 6.08 101.51
C LEU A 757 -10.46 4.70 101.92
N SER A 758 -11.42 4.16 101.17
CA SER A 758 -11.90 2.79 101.33
C SER A 758 -11.73 2.04 100.02
N TRP A 759 -11.17 0.84 100.08
CA TRP A 759 -10.84 0.05 98.89
C TRP A 759 -11.79 -1.14 98.78
N VAL A 760 -12.35 -1.36 97.60
CA VAL A 760 -13.03 -2.62 97.23
C VAL A 760 -12.16 -3.28 96.17
N GLU A 761 -11.58 -4.42 96.51
CA GLU A 761 -10.73 -5.17 95.58
C GLU A 761 -11.61 -6.12 94.76
N HIS A 762 -11.58 -5.93 93.44
CA HIS A 762 -12.15 -6.88 92.49
C HIS A 762 -11.02 -7.59 91.76
N ARG A 763 -11.08 -8.93 91.73
CA ARG A 763 -10.19 -9.77 90.94
C ARG A 763 -10.99 -10.56 89.94
N TRP A 764 -10.57 -10.53 88.68
CA TRP A 764 -11.06 -11.43 87.64
C TRP A 764 -9.88 -11.94 86.83
N THR A 765 -10.06 -13.10 86.21
CA THR A 765 -9.10 -13.66 85.27
C THR A 765 -9.52 -13.25 83.86
N ALA A 766 -8.62 -12.59 83.14
CA ALA A 766 -8.83 -12.30 81.73
C ALA A 766 -9.02 -13.61 80.96
N GLN A 767 -10.07 -13.68 80.15
CA GLN A 767 -10.22 -14.76 79.18
C GLN A 767 -9.24 -14.56 78.01
N PRO A 768 -8.88 -15.61 77.25
CA PRO A 768 -7.89 -15.52 76.17
C PRO A 768 -8.18 -14.47 75.07
N ASP A 769 -9.42 -14.00 74.97
CA ASP A 769 -9.93 -13.00 74.01
C ASP A 769 -10.06 -11.58 74.61
N GLN A 770 -9.67 -11.35 75.87
CA GLN A 770 -9.82 -10.07 76.57
C GLN A 770 -8.47 -9.36 76.74
N SER A 771 -8.24 -8.26 76.01
CA SER A 771 -6.99 -7.49 76.04
C SER A 771 -7.05 -6.19 76.87
N SER A 772 -8.25 -5.67 77.14
CA SER A 772 -8.47 -4.48 77.96
C SER A 772 -9.83 -4.54 78.68
N PHE A 773 -9.95 -3.83 79.80
CA PHE A 773 -11.18 -3.77 80.60
C PHE A 773 -11.57 -2.32 80.82
N ALA A 774 -12.84 -1.99 80.59
CA ALA A 774 -13.45 -0.75 81.05
C ALA A 774 -14.31 -1.06 82.28
N ILE A 775 -14.04 -0.38 83.40
CA ILE A 775 -14.80 -0.51 84.63
C ILE A 775 -15.64 0.75 84.78
N PHE A 776 -16.95 0.60 84.70
CA PHE A 776 -17.89 1.66 85.03
C PHE A 776 -18.35 1.44 86.46
N TYR A 777 -18.16 2.44 87.32
CA TYR A 777 -18.64 2.42 88.70
C TYR A 777 -19.48 3.66 88.98
N THR A 778 -20.48 3.51 89.84
CA THR A 778 -21.26 4.60 90.41
C THR A 778 -21.31 4.39 91.92
N ASP A 779 -21.30 5.48 92.69
CA ASP A 779 -21.43 5.43 94.14
C ASP A 779 -22.84 5.84 94.56
N GLU A 780 -23.21 5.55 95.80
CA GLU A 780 -24.56 5.83 96.33
C GLU A 780 -24.95 7.31 96.21
N ASN A 781 -23.99 8.24 96.36
CA ASN A 781 -24.28 9.66 96.27
C ASN A 781 -24.54 10.09 94.82
N ARG A 782 -23.77 9.57 93.87
CA ARG A 782 -24.01 9.76 92.43
C ARG A 782 -25.33 9.16 91.99
N LEU A 783 -25.66 7.95 92.46
CA LEU A 783 -26.95 7.31 92.21
C LEU A 783 -28.11 8.12 92.78
N LYS A 784 -28.00 8.61 94.02
CA LYS A 784 -29.01 9.47 94.64
C LYS A 784 -29.15 10.81 93.92
N ALA A 785 -28.04 11.42 93.51
CA ALA A 785 -28.05 12.66 92.73
C ALA A 785 -28.72 12.45 91.37
N HIS A 786 -28.39 11.36 90.67
CA HIS A 786 -28.98 11.03 89.38
C HIS A 786 -30.47 10.65 89.49
N LEU A 787 -30.88 9.95 90.55
CA LEU A 787 -32.30 9.67 90.84
C LEU A 787 -33.07 10.96 91.20
N ALA A 788 -32.45 11.91 91.91
CA ALA A 788 -33.06 13.22 92.17
C ALA A 788 -33.16 14.09 90.89
N GLU A 789 -32.21 13.96 89.96
CA GLU A 789 -32.26 14.57 88.63
C GLU A 789 -33.33 13.90 87.73
N ALA A 790 -33.49 12.58 87.82
CA ALA A 790 -34.54 11.84 87.12
C ALA A 790 -35.96 12.20 87.63
N ASP A 791 -36.13 12.37 88.94
CA ASP A 791 -37.41 12.79 89.55
C ASP A 791 -37.79 14.25 89.24
N THR A 792 -36.85 15.09 88.79
CA THR A 792 -37.11 16.47 88.34
C THR A 792 -37.42 16.59 86.86
N GLY A 793 -37.44 15.47 86.12
CA GLY A 793 -37.88 15.41 84.72
C GLY A 793 -36.93 16.05 83.71
N VAL A 794 -35.65 16.23 84.05
CA VAL A 794 -34.66 16.92 83.20
C VAL A 794 -33.94 15.96 82.22
N LEU A 795 -34.19 14.64 82.28
CA LEU A 795 -33.43 13.62 81.53
C LEU A 795 -34.20 12.91 80.39
N ASP A 796 -35.30 13.49 79.88
CA ASP A 796 -35.94 13.05 78.62
C ASP A 796 -35.51 13.91 77.40
N ALA A 797 -34.23 14.28 77.31
CA ALA A 797 -33.63 14.91 76.12
C ALA A 797 -32.30 14.26 75.71
#